data_AF-A0A2E2B419-F1
#
_entry.id   AF-A0A2E2B419-F1
#
_cell.length_a   1.000
_cell.length_b   1.000
_cell.length_c   1.000
_cell.angle_alpha   90.00
_cell.angle_beta   90.00
_cell.angle_gamma   90.00
#
_symmetry.space_group_name_H-M   'P 1'
#
loop_
_entity.id
_entity.type
_entity.pdbx_description
1 polymer ?
#
loop_
_entity_poly.entity_id
_entity_poly.type
_entity_poly.pdbx_seq_one_letter_code
_entity_poly.pdbx_strand_id
1 'polypeptide(L)'
;MKLSVHMALSLCLLFAACTHAQTLEQLSQEVTALQQWRTQLANTGVDTSYEQVTLQTVSLFADYIAYDRAHPDELADIYQRYHKQIPDTPQAMAAALPDQELADCWQLLVQCRQSLGVLAAGTVNRRTVPRWDGRQITIGDGHFVQDNRPVFPGTLIWMPYTDANHQAFGSFKGAYTTLKYLAPDMTGTRASGTVLDMKSFPPEDTQFPSGLFLGHVPADWMKQQYPQIQIGARLFTKYDIDSPLIRDWTDVLLGKAVPESLPTNPIHLYLLANEPHWASVQGGWLSSEASEHTHAKFRIWLSMHYADIAALNASWQSAFASFDTVTIDIPIDGQLRGNAQWYDWCRFNMDRVTEWFTFLKSNIRQHDSTAQCTIKMLGGHMEDASRDHGLDIEQLVNLQDFPGLDAHPSPANAVFHDPVKAARRAHPYALDWRSQTNMLDMIKSIAPDKPVYDSEWHGMGTVGWISNAMSDDFIRAAMWMSFLHGNSAINTWYWARKADGKPMPALLASPMAQPIALNAYGKTLHELNAYAPEIVKLASTPKNVRIFYTEESAIQDADYGDDLITIHEAMTLTGANVGYLTPKIILDHTATCQMLVVPNAKYISDESLNALASFTGNVIYIGHDHFQFDPRGNARTGTLPVTIDPAKRFGLRETEMMTWTLRSQFGSAGVLPEIVAINRATGALPMGVLIRVAAIDNGQYIMSLVNTSVDEQDIVLKRNGIRVDAENITGEEGTLFDGVLPSLEVRLVKVQTSQ
;
A
#
# COMPACT_ATOMS: atom_id res chain seq x y z
N MET A 1 6.17 -7.11 37.88
CA MET A 1 7.29 -8.07 38.08
C MET A 1 6.91 -9.12 39.14
N LYS A 2 6.53 -10.34 38.70
CA LYS A 2 6.34 -11.63 39.43
C LYS A 2 5.22 -12.55 38.88
N LEU A 3 4.59 -12.26 37.74
CA LEU A 3 3.72 -13.24 37.03
C LEU A 3 4.19 -13.63 35.62
N SER A 4 5.05 -12.84 34.96
CA SER A 4 5.43 -13.08 33.55
C SER A 4 6.54 -14.12 33.33
N VAL A 5 7.44 -14.31 34.30
CA VAL A 5 8.58 -15.25 34.13
C VAL A 5 8.19 -16.71 34.45
N HIS A 6 7.15 -16.92 35.25
CA HIS A 6 6.67 -18.28 35.54
C HIS A 6 5.79 -18.85 34.41
N MET A 7 5.17 -18.00 33.58
CA MET A 7 4.37 -18.49 32.45
C MET A 7 5.25 -18.94 31.27
N ALA A 8 6.38 -18.26 31.02
CA ALA A 8 7.36 -18.68 30.01
C ALA A 8 8.14 -19.94 30.41
N LEU A 9 8.53 -20.08 31.70
CA LEU A 9 9.18 -21.32 32.17
C LEU A 9 8.20 -22.50 32.33
N SER A 10 6.93 -22.25 32.68
CA SER A 10 5.90 -23.29 32.71
C SER A 10 5.45 -23.72 31.31
N LEU A 11 5.57 -22.87 30.29
CA LEU A 11 5.38 -23.28 28.88
C LEU A 11 6.50 -24.25 28.43
N CYS A 12 7.77 -23.99 28.77
CA CYS A 12 8.86 -24.90 28.41
C CYS A 12 8.82 -26.25 29.17
N LEU A 13 8.24 -26.31 30.37
CA LEU A 13 8.17 -27.54 31.17
C LEU A 13 6.93 -28.41 30.89
N LEU A 14 5.93 -27.91 30.14
CA LEU A 14 4.82 -28.72 29.63
C LEU A 14 5.14 -29.38 28.27
N PHE A 15 6.19 -28.95 27.58
CA PHE A 15 6.67 -29.61 26.35
C PHE A 15 7.48 -30.91 26.59
N ALA A 16 7.87 -31.19 27.84
CA ALA A 16 8.67 -32.37 28.18
C ALA A 16 7.83 -33.61 28.55
N ALA A 17 6.49 -33.55 28.48
CA ALA A 17 5.63 -34.66 28.89
C ALA A 17 4.40 -34.83 27.98
N CYS A 18 4.63 -35.10 26.68
CA CYS A 18 3.81 -35.96 25.82
C CYS A 18 4.42 -36.01 24.41
N THR A 19 5.48 -36.81 24.25
CA THR A 19 6.05 -37.17 22.94
C THR A 19 5.17 -38.21 22.24
N HIS A 20 3.93 -37.84 21.93
CA HIS A 20 3.18 -38.51 20.87
C HIS A 20 3.28 -37.60 19.64
N ALA A 21 3.83 -38.11 18.55
CA ALA A 21 3.84 -37.40 17.28
C ALA A 21 2.39 -37.02 16.94
N GLN A 22 2.08 -35.73 16.95
CA GLN A 22 0.72 -35.27 16.70
C GLN A 22 0.36 -35.56 15.24
N THR A 23 -0.79 -36.18 15.00
CA THR A 23 -1.19 -36.63 13.65
C THR A 23 -2.18 -35.66 13.01
N LEU A 24 -2.29 -35.71 11.67
CA LEU A 24 -3.35 -34.99 10.95
C LEU A 24 -4.75 -35.43 11.39
N GLU A 25 -4.92 -36.70 11.74
CA GLU A 25 -6.18 -37.22 12.27
C GLU A 25 -6.56 -36.53 13.59
N GLN A 26 -5.60 -36.40 14.51
CA GLN A 26 -5.81 -35.70 15.78
C GLN A 26 -6.11 -34.21 15.56
N LEU A 27 -5.44 -33.58 14.58
CA LEU A 27 -5.69 -32.19 14.22
C LEU A 27 -7.14 -31.99 13.74
N SER A 28 -7.61 -32.84 12.82
CA SER A 28 -8.99 -32.79 12.29
C SER A 28 -10.05 -33.09 13.36
N GLN A 29 -9.77 -34.00 14.29
CA GLN A 29 -10.64 -34.27 15.44
C GLN A 29 -10.77 -33.05 16.36
N GLU A 30 -9.64 -32.37 16.64
CA GLU A 30 -9.61 -31.17 17.47
C GLU A 30 -10.33 -29.99 16.79
N VAL A 31 -10.13 -29.78 15.49
CA VAL A 31 -10.89 -28.79 14.70
C VAL A 31 -12.39 -29.03 14.83
N THR A 32 -12.83 -30.28 14.68
CA THR A 32 -14.25 -30.65 14.81
C THR A 32 -14.79 -30.34 16.21
N ALA A 33 -14.05 -30.69 17.26
CA ALA A 33 -14.45 -30.44 18.65
C ALA A 33 -14.55 -28.93 18.95
N LEU A 34 -13.56 -28.14 18.54
CA LEU A 34 -13.56 -26.69 18.73
C LEU A 34 -14.63 -26.00 17.86
N GLN A 35 -14.89 -26.49 16.66
CA GLN A 35 -15.98 -26.01 15.80
C GLN A 35 -17.35 -26.22 16.46
N GLN A 36 -17.58 -27.36 17.12
CA GLN A 36 -18.81 -27.59 17.87
C GLN A 36 -18.95 -26.65 19.07
N TRP A 37 -17.88 -26.47 19.86
CA TRP A 37 -17.88 -25.55 20.99
C TRP A 37 -18.10 -24.09 20.53
N ARG A 38 -17.45 -23.67 19.44
CA ARG A 38 -17.64 -22.37 18.82
C ARG A 38 -19.11 -22.12 18.47
N THR A 39 -19.74 -23.06 17.77
CA THR A 39 -21.15 -22.94 17.39
C THR A 39 -22.07 -22.84 18.61
N GLN A 40 -21.79 -23.58 19.68
CA GLN A 40 -22.56 -23.49 20.93
C GLN A 40 -22.45 -22.10 21.57
N LEU A 41 -21.25 -21.51 21.61
CA LEU A 41 -21.04 -20.15 22.12
C LEU A 41 -21.65 -19.08 21.20
N ALA A 42 -21.52 -19.23 19.88
CA ALA A 42 -22.13 -18.29 18.93
C ALA A 42 -23.66 -18.21 19.10
N ASN A 43 -24.30 -19.35 19.40
CA ASN A 43 -25.73 -19.41 19.68
C ASN A 43 -26.16 -18.69 20.97
N THR A 44 -25.23 -18.34 21.86
CA THR A 44 -25.50 -17.50 23.04
C THR A 44 -25.28 -16.00 22.78
N GLY A 45 -24.96 -15.61 21.54
CA GLY A 45 -24.71 -14.22 21.16
C GLY A 45 -23.26 -13.76 21.33
N VAL A 46 -22.34 -14.65 21.70
CA VAL A 46 -20.91 -14.35 21.80
C VAL A 46 -20.27 -14.33 20.41
N ASP A 47 -19.54 -13.26 20.09
CA ASP A 47 -18.78 -13.18 18.84
C ASP A 47 -17.60 -14.18 18.87
N THR A 48 -17.56 -15.06 17.87
CA THR A 48 -16.52 -16.09 17.72
C THR A 48 -15.85 -16.03 16.35
N SER A 49 -15.88 -14.85 15.71
CA SER A 49 -15.43 -14.66 14.33
C SER A 49 -13.94 -14.93 14.19
N TYR A 50 -13.14 -14.61 15.21
CA TYR A 50 -11.69 -14.86 15.19
C TYR A 50 -11.36 -16.35 15.26
N GLU A 51 -12.11 -17.10 16.08
CA GLU A 51 -11.94 -18.55 16.19
C GLU A 51 -12.42 -19.25 14.91
N GLN A 52 -13.38 -18.67 14.20
CA GLN A 52 -13.75 -19.14 12.86
C GLN A 52 -12.60 -18.98 11.86
N VAL A 53 -11.87 -17.85 11.87
CA VAL A 53 -10.66 -17.68 11.06
C VAL A 53 -9.64 -18.76 11.38
N THR A 54 -9.37 -19.00 12.66
CA THR A 54 -8.40 -20.01 13.08
C THR A 54 -8.77 -21.40 12.60
N LEU A 55 -10.02 -21.82 12.81
CA LEU A 55 -10.49 -23.15 12.43
C LEU A 55 -10.50 -23.34 10.91
N GLN A 56 -10.83 -22.29 10.15
CA GLN A 56 -10.75 -22.34 8.69
C GLN A 56 -9.29 -22.44 8.21
N THR A 57 -8.39 -21.66 8.81
CA THR A 57 -6.96 -21.72 8.49
C THR A 57 -6.41 -23.13 8.72
N VAL A 58 -6.65 -23.71 9.90
CA VAL A 58 -6.16 -25.05 10.23
C VAL A 58 -6.78 -26.12 9.32
N SER A 59 -8.06 -25.98 8.95
CA SER A 59 -8.69 -26.91 8.01
C SER A 59 -8.01 -26.88 6.64
N LEU A 60 -7.69 -25.70 6.10
CA LEU A 60 -7.01 -25.56 4.82
C LEU A 60 -5.60 -26.17 4.87
N PHE A 61 -4.84 -25.87 5.92
CA PHE A 61 -3.49 -26.39 6.05
C PHE A 61 -3.45 -27.89 6.33
N ALA A 62 -4.47 -28.47 6.97
CA ALA A 62 -4.57 -29.92 7.09
C ALA A 62 -4.61 -30.60 5.70
N ASP A 63 -5.36 -30.02 4.76
CA ASP A 63 -5.41 -30.50 3.36
C ASP A 63 -4.08 -30.27 2.64
N TYR A 64 -3.43 -29.12 2.87
CA TYR A 64 -2.14 -28.78 2.26
C TYR A 64 -1.00 -29.69 2.74
N ILE A 65 -0.91 -29.93 4.04
CA ILE A 65 0.06 -30.85 4.66
C ILE A 65 -0.15 -32.26 4.12
N ALA A 66 -1.41 -32.71 3.98
CA ALA A 66 -1.73 -34.01 3.40
C ALA A 66 -1.27 -34.10 1.94
N TYR A 67 -1.51 -33.05 1.15
CA TYR A 67 -1.07 -32.97 -0.24
C TYR A 67 0.46 -33.03 -0.35
N ASP A 68 1.15 -32.19 0.41
CA ASP A 68 2.60 -32.02 0.31
C ASP A 68 3.34 -33.29 0.78
N ARG A 69 2.85 -33.98 1.82
CA ARG A 69 3.37 -35.30 2.22
C ARG A 69 3.19 -36.37 1.15
N ALA A 70 2.14 -36.28 0.34
CA ALA A 70 1.89 -37.21 -0.76
C ALA A 70 2.67 -36.85 -2.03
N HIS A 71 3.14 -35.60 -2.18
CA HIS A 71 3.80 -35.09 -3.39
C HIS A 71 5.10 -34.31 -3.10
N PRO A 72 6.06 -34.88 -2.35
CA PRO A 72 7.26 -34.16 -1.93
C PRO A 72 8.13 -33.69 -3.11
N ASP A 73 8.15 -34.44 -4.22
CA ASP A 73 8.91 -34.08 -5.42
C ASP A 73 8.37 -32.82 -6.10
N GLU A 74 7.04 -32.64 -6.14
CA GLU A 74 6.46 -31.42 -6.72
C GLU A 74 6.81 -30.16 -5.91
N LEU A 75 6.84 -30.30 -4.59
CA LEU A 75 7.24 -29.22 -3.69
C LEU A 75 8.74 -28.91 -3.82
N ALA A 76 9.59 -29.94 -3.92
CA ALA A 76 11.02 -29.78 -4.17
C ALA A 76 11.29 -29.08 -5.52
N ASP A 77 10.53 -29.39 -6.57
CA ASP A 77 10.63 -28.73 -7.88
C ASP A 77 10.29 -27.23 -7.81
N ILE A 78 9.38 -26.83 -6.93
CA ILE A 78 9.09 -25.42 -6.68
C ILE A 78 10.29 -24.76 -6.00
N TYR A 79 10.80 -25.34 -4.92
CA TYR A 79 11.97 -24.80 -4.21
C TYR A 79 13.23 -24.75 -5.09
N GLN A 80 13.38 -25.68 -6.04
CA GLN A 80 14.48 -25.69 -7.00
C GLN A 80 14.53 -24.41 -7.86
N ARG A 81 13.38 -23.80 -8.16
CA ARG A 81 13.31 -22.51 -8.88
C ARG A 81 13.93 -21.38 -8.09
N TYR A 82 13.93 -21.50 -6.76
CA TYR A 82 14.41 -20.52 -5.81
C TYR A 82 15.64 -20.99 -5.03
N HIS A 83 16.40 -21.98 -5.54
CA HIS A 83 17.56 -22.56 -4.84
C HIS A 83 18.64 -21.54 -4.42
N LYS A 84 18.62 -20.33 -5.01
CA LYS A 84 19.52 -19.21 -4.63
C LYS A 84 19.00 -18.33 -3.50
N GLN A 85 17.73 -18.48 -3.13
CA GLN A 85 17.00 -17.64 -2.18
C GLN A 85 16.64 -18.40 -0.90
N ILE A 86 16.77 -19.72 -0.90
CA ILE A 86 16.46 -20.59 0.25
C ILE A 86 17.74 -20.92 1.03
N PRO A 87 17.62 -21.18 2.35
CA PRO A 87 18.77 -21.44 3.21
C PRO A 87 19.30 -22.88 3.13
N ASP A 88 18.56 -23.80 2.51
CA ASP A 88 18.88 -25.24 2.45
C ASP A 88 18.53 -25.83 1.06
N THR A 89 18.80 -27.12 0.85
CA THR A 89 18.46 -27.84 -0.37
C THR A 89 16.94 -27.86 -0.62
N PRO A 90 16.49 -27.83 -1.88
CA PRO A 90 15.07 -27.93 -2.22
C PRO A 90 14.37 -29.15 -1.59
N GLN A 91 15.06 -30.29 -1.50
CA GLN A 91 14.54 -31.51 -0.88
C GLN A 91 14.38 -31.35 0.64
N ALA A 92 15.35 -30.73 1.32
CA ALA A 92 15.24 -30.47 2.75
C ALA A 92 14.10 -29.50 3.06
N MET A 93 13.96 -28.42 2.28
CA MET A 93 12.85 -27.48 2.42
C MET A 93 11.49 -28.16 2.20
N ALA A 94 11.37 -28.97 1.14
CA ALA A 94 10.14 -29.72 0.85
C ALA A 94 9.78 -30.74 1.93
N ALA A 95 10.78 -31.42 2.50
CA ALA A 95 10.56 -32.37 3.58
C ALA A 95 10.16 -31.70 4.91
N ALA A 96 10.67 -30.50 5.17
CA ALA A 96 10.43 -29.79 6.43
C ALA A 96 9.09 -29.05 6.48
N LEU A 97 8.60 -28.52 5.35
CA LEU A 97 7.42 -27.66 5.31
C LEU A 97 6.18 -28.30 5.97
N PRO A 98 5.77 -29.55 5.65
CA PRO A 98 4.53 -30.10 6.19
C PRO A 98 4.56 -30.31 7.71
N ASP A 99 5.74 -30.58 8.27
CA ASP A 99 5.92 -30.75 9.72
C ASP A 99 5.95 -29.39 10.44
N GLN A 100 6.52 -28.35 9.81
CA GLN A 100 6.45 -26.98 10.30
C GLN A 100 4.99 -26.47 10.31
N GLU A 101 4.28 -26.61 9.19
CA GLU A 101 2.87 -26.20 9.07
C GLU A 101 1.98 -26.95 10.08
N LEU A 102 2.26 -28.23 10.34
CA LEU A 102 1.54 -29.01 11.34
C LEU A 102 1.77 -28.47 12.76
N ALA A 103 3.01 -28.13 13.12
CA ALA A 103 3.34 -27.55 14.42
C ALA A 103 2.65 -26.19 14.62
N ASP A 104 2.68 -25.34 13.60
CA ASP A 104 2.00 -24.05 13.58
C ASP A 104 0.48 -24.21 13.74
N CYS A 105 -0.12 -25.18 13.05
CA CYS A 105 -1.54 -25.49 13.20
C CYS A 105 -1.92 -25.90 14.63
N TRP A 106 -1.09 -26.70 15.30
CA TRP A 106 -1.34 -27.08 16.70
C TRP A 106 -1.22 -25.90 17.66
N GLN A 107 -0.23 -25.03 17.45
CA GLN A 107 -0.14 -23.77 18.19
C GLN A 107 -1.42 -22.96 18.06
N LEU A 108 -1.94 -22.82 16.84
CA LEU A 108 -3.19 -22.12 16.56
C LEU A 108 -4.40 -22.76 17.26
N LEU A 109 -4.52 -24.09 17.27
CA LEU A 109 -5.64 -24.77 17.96
C LEU A 109 -5.57 -24.61 19.49
N VAL A 110 -4.37 -24.65 20.08
CA VAL A 110 -4.18 -24.40 21.51
C VAL A 110 -4.64 -22.98 21.87
N GLN A 111 -4.23 -21.98 21.08
CA GLN A 111 -4.65 -20.59 21.25
C GLN A 111 -6.18 -20.44 21.04
N CYS A 112 -6.76 -21.11 20.05
CA CYS A 112 -8.20 -21.10 19.79
C CYS A 112 -8.99 -21.66 20.99
N ARG A 113 -8.55 -22.80 21.54
CA ARG A 113 -9.15 -23.42 22.72
C ARG A 113 -9.11 -22.50 23.94
N GLN A 114 -7.98 -21.83 24.17
CA GLN A 114 -7.84 -20.84 25.25
C GLN A 114 -8.80 -19.66 25.05
N SER A 115 -8.86 -19.13 23.82
CA SER A 115 -9.76 -18.03 23.46
C SER A 115 -11.23 -18.38 23.69
N LEU A 116 -11.70 -19.55 23.22
CA LEU A 116 -13.06 -20.03 23.48
C LEU A 116 -13.31 -20.20 24.99
N GLY A 117 -12.31 -20.63 25.76
CA GLY A 117 -12.41 -20.77 27.21
C GLY A 117 -12.67 -19.44 27.92
N VAL A 118 -11.91 -18.38 27.59
CA VAL A 118 -12.08 -17.07 28.23
C VAL A 118 -13.37 -16.36 27.79
N LEU A 119 -13.81 -16.60 26.55
CA LEU A 119 -15.11 -16.15 26.04
C LEU A 119 -16.27 -16.86 26.74
N ALA A 120 -16.20 -18.19 26.88
CA ALA A 120 -17.20 -18.98 27.60
C ALA A 120 -17.31 -18.57 29.08
N ALA A 121 -16.18 -18.19 29.70
CA ALA A 121 -16.15 -17.73 31.08
C ALA A 121 -16.64 -16.29 31.26
N GLY A 122 -16.84 -15.52 30.19
CA GLY A 122 -17.20 -14.10 30.26
C GLY A 122 -16.11 -13.20 30.87
N THR A 123 -14.86 -13.69 30.91
CA THR A 123 -13.72 -12.96 31.50
C THR A 123 -13.12 -11.91 30.57
N VAL A 124 -13.42 -12.00 29.27
CA VAL A 124 -13.02 -11.03 28.25
C VAL A 124 -14.28 -10.61 27.50
N ASN A 125 -14.50 -9.31 27.38
CA ASN A 125 -15.51 -8.77 26.47
C ASN A 125 -14.84 -8.50 25.12
N ARG A 126 -15.42 -9.01 24.03
CA ARG A 126 -14.93 -8.77 22.67
C ARG A 126 -16.01 -8.02 21.90
N ARG A 127 -15.60 -6.93 21.26
CA ARG A 127 -16.46 -6.20 20.31
C ARG A 127 -16.89 -7.11 19.16
N THR A 128 -18.19 -7.11 18.87
CA THR A 128 -18.76 -7.85 17.76
C THR A 128 -18.19 -7.36 16.43
N VAL A 129 -17.82 -8.30 15.56
CA VAL A 129 -17.41 -7.99 14.19
C VAL A 129 -18.67 -7.68 13.38
N PRO A 130 -18.77 -6.49 12.76
CA PRO A 130 -19.93 -6.14 11.96
C PRO A 130 -20.02 -7.05 10.73
N ARG A 131 -21.24 -7.51 10.42
CA ARG A 131 -21.53 -8.13 9.13
C ARG A 131 -21.92 -7.05 8.14
N TRP A 132 -21.39 -7.15 6.93
CA TRP A 132 -21.72 -6.26 5.83
C TRP A 132 -22.06 -7.07 4.59
N ASP A 133 -22.73 -6.41 3.66
CA ASP A 133 -23.23 -6.93 2.40
C ASP A 133 -22.75 -5.99 1.30
N GLY A 134 -21.90 -6.51 0.40
CA GLY A 134 -21.32 -5.74 -0.70
C GLY A 134 -22.33 -5.03 -1.61
N ARG A 135 -23.58 -5.48 -1.61
CA ARG A 135 -24.68 -4.87 -2.37
C ARG A 135 -25.24 -3.59 -1.72
N GLN A 136 -24.92 -3.36 -0.45
CA GLN A 136 -25.39 -2.23 0.36
C GLN A 136 -24.28 -1.21 0.65
N ILE A 137 -23.05 -1.50 0.23
CA ILE A 137 -21.93 -0.59 0.43
C ILE A 137 -22.07 0.65 -0.46
N THR A 138 -21.83 1.80 0.15
CA THR A 138 -21.76 3.11 -0.50
C THR A 138 -20.43 3.79 -0.16
N ILE A 139 -20.21 5.00 -0.67
CA ILE A 139 -19.04 5.82 -0.36
C ILE A 139 -19.48 6.97 0.55
N GLY A 140 -18.78 7.17 1.67
CA GLY A 140 -19.01 8.28 2.59
C GLY A 140 -17.69 8.73 3.21
N ASP A 141 -17.45 10.04 3.24
CA ASP A 141 -16.27 10.68 3.85
C ASP A 141 -14.93 10.04 3.43
N GLY A 142 -14.80 9.68 2.14
CA GLY A 142 -13.59 9.07 1.60
C GLY A 142 -13.34 7.62 2.03
N HIS A 143 -14.37 6.91 2.48
CA HIS A 143 -14.33 5.50 2.86
C HIS A 143 -15.53 4.71 2.32
N PHE A 144 -15.43 3.38 2.34
CA PHE A 144 -16.57 2.50 2.11
C PHE A 144 -17.43 2.44 3.38
N VAL A 145 -18.75 2.56 3.23
CA VAL A 145 -19.68 2.61 4.36
C VAL A 145 -20.92 1.75 4.11
N GLN A 146 -21.42 1.15 5.18
CA GLN A 146 -22.75 0.53 5.25
C GLN A 146 -23.43 0.98 6.53
N ASP A 147 -24.70 1.41 6.47
CA ASP A 147 -25.46 1.89 7.63
C ASP A 147 -24.73 2.99 8.44
N ASN A 148 -24.07 3.92 7.73
CA ASN A 148 -23.19 4.98 8.29
C ASN A 148 -21.99 4.46 9.10
N ARG A 149 -21.66 3.18 8.98
CA ARG A 149 -20.49 2.57 9.58
C ARG A 149 -19.43 2.31 8.51
N PRO A 150 -18.17 2.71 8.72
CA PRO A 150 -17.09 2.34 7.82
C PRO A 150 -16.90 0.83 7.73
N VAL A 151 -16.59 0.36 6.54
CA VAL A 151 -16.28 -1.04 6.21
C VAL A 151 -14.91 -1.07 5.56
N PHE A 152 -14.10 -2.06 5.94
CA PHE A 152 -12.78 -2.30 5.38
C PHE A 152 -12.74 -3.66 4.68
N PRO A 153 -13.10 -3.72 3.39
CA PRO A 153 -13.04 -4.95 2.62
C PRO A 153 -11.59 -5.44 2.47
N GLY A 154 -11.40 -6.75 2.52
CA GLY A 154 -10.11 -7.40 2.32
C GLY A 154 -10.26 -8.73 1.60
N THR A 155 -9.24 -9.16 0.86
CA THR A 155 -9.10 -10.55 0.40
C THR A 155 -7.63 -10.90 0.07
N LEU A 156 -7.40 -12.12 -0.44
CA LEU A 156 -6.14 -12.51 -1.06
C LEU A 156 -6.33 -12.74 -2.57
N ILE A 157 -5.37 -12.27 -3.36
CA ILE A 157 -5.33 -12.47 -4.81
C ILE A 157 -5.37 -13.97 -5.13
N TRP A 158 -6.23 -14.37 -6.08
CA TRP A 158 -6.45 -15.75 -6.52
C TRP A 158 -7.10 -16.69 -5.49
N MET A 159 -7.55 -16.19 -4.35
CA MET A 159 -8.26 -17.03 -3.39
C MET A 159 -9.53 -17.61 -4.02
N PRO A 160 -9.73 -18.96 -3.98
CA PRO A 160 -10.96 -19.56 -4.45
C PRO A 160 -12.11 -19.19 -3.52
N TYR A 161 -13.26 -18.86 -4.11
CA TYR A 161 -14.47 -18.59 -3.36
C TYR A 161 -15.00 -19.89 -2.72
N THR A 162 -15.16 -19.84 -1.40
CA THR A 162 -16.03 -20.72 -0.61
C THR A 162 -16.64 -19.84 0.47
N ASP A 163 -17.83 -20.18 0.99
CA ASP A 163 -18.45 -19.40 2.06
C ASP A 163 -17.54 -19.31 3.30
N ALA A 164 -16.78 -20.38 3.58
CA ALA A 164 -15.85 -20.42 4.69
C ALA A 164 -14.64 -19.49 4.48
N ASN A 165 -14.07 -19.46 3.27
CA ASN A 165 -13.00 -18.53 2.92
C ASN A 165 -13.48 -17.08 2.91
N HIS A 166 -14.66 -16.82 2.34
CA HIS A 166 -15.27 -15.49 2.32
C HIS A 166 -15.47 -14.96 3.75
N GLN A 167 -16.01 -15.78 4.65
CA GLN A 167 -16.22 -15.37 6.04
C GLN A 167 -14.91 -15.19 6.82
N ALA A 168 -13.87 -15.98 6.54
CA ALA A 168 -12.60 -15.91 7.25
C ALA A 168 -11.69 -14.77 6.75
N PHE A 169 -11.61 -14.59 5.42
CA PHE A 169 -10.57 -13.78 4.78
C PHE A 169 -11.13 -12.67 3.89
N GLY A 170 -12.46 -12.58 3.76
CA GLY A 170 -13.16 -11.72 2.80
C GLY A 170 -12.91 -12.16 1.35
N SER A 171 -13.77 -11.75 0.42
CA SER A 171 -13.54 -12.05 -1.01
C SER A 171 -14.03 -10.96 -1.93
N PHE A 172 -13.26 -10.77 -3.00
CA PHE A 172 -13.56 -9.83 -4.08
C PHE A 172 -14.05 -10.60 -5.30
N LYS A 173 -14.92 -9.95 -6.07
CA LYS A 173 -15.44 -10.50 -7.32
C LYS A 173 -14.71 -9.84 -8.48
N GLY A 174 -14.14 -10.64 -9.38
CA GLY A 174 -13.29 -10.10 -10.44
C GLY A 174 -13.44 -10.84 -11.76
N ALA A 175 -13.46 -10.09 -12.85
CA ALA A 175 -13.20 -10.57 -14.20
C ALA A 175 -11.87 -10.03 -14.73
N TYR A 176 -11.37 -10.65 -15.80
CA TYR A 176 -10.18 -10.19 -16.51
C TYR A 176 -10.43 -10.14 -18.02
N THR A 177 -10.07 -9.03 -18.66
CA THR A 177 -10.10 -8.87 -20.12
C THR A 177 -8.81 -8.29 -20.67
N THR A 178 -8.51 -8.53 -21.94
CA THR A 178 -7.31 -7.98 -22.60
C THR A 178 -7.44 -8.08 -24.13
N LEU A 179 -6.62 -7.32 -24.87
CA LEU A 179 -6.59 -7.35 -26.34
C LEU A 179 -6.30 -8.74 -26.91
N LYS A 180 -5.63 -9.61 -26.15
CA LYS A 180 -5.40 -11.03 -26.52
C LYS A 180 -6.70 -11.77 -26.84
N TYR A 181 -7.83 -11.33 -26.27
CA TYR A 181 -9.13 -11.94 -26.51
C TYR A 181 -9.83 -11.37 -27.74
N LEU A 182 -9.36 -10.30 -28.38
CA LEU A 182 -10.02 -9.76 -29.57
C LEU A 182 -9.72 -10.61 -30.81
N ALA A 183 -10.77 -11.04 -31.53
CA ALA A 183 -10.63 -11.81 -32.75
C ALA A 183 -10.17 -10.93 -33.95
N PRO A 184 -9.50 -11.51 -34.97
CA PRO A 184 -8.99 -10.75 -36.11
C PRO A 184 -10.05 -10.00 -36.93
N ASP A 185 -11.29 -10.49 -36.93
CA ASP A 185 -12.41 -9.88 -37.64
C ASP A 185 -13.07 -8.74 -36.86
N MET A 186 -12.57 -8.44 -35.65
CA MET A 186 -13.11 -7.42 -34.75
C MET A 186 -14.57 -7.69 -34.33
N THR A 187 -15.17 -8.82 -34.68
CA THR A 187 -16.60 -9.11 -34.43
C THR A 187 -16.82 -9.89 -33.14
N GLY A 188 -15.84 -10.67 -32.68
CA GLY A 188 -15.92 -11.44 -31.43
C GLY A 188 -14.77 -11.17 -30.46
N THR A 189 -15.04 -11.31 -29.17
CA THR A 189 -14.01 -11.67 -28.19
C THR A 189 -13.90 -13.19 -28.19
N ARG A 190 -12.74 -13.76 -28.54
CA ARG A 190 -12.43 -15.17 -28.34
C ARG A 190 -12.80 -15.50 -26.89
N ALA A 191 -13.76 -16.39 -26.71
CA ALA A 191 -14.17 -16.85 -25.39
C ALA A 191 -12.96 -17.39 -24.64
N SER A 192 -12.40 -16.60 -23.74
CA SER A 192 -11.76 -17.10 -22.54
C SER A 192 -12.75 -16.85 -21.41
N GLY A 193 -12.98 -17.84 -20.57
CA GLY A 193 -14.02 -17.84 -19.54
C GLY A 193 -13.91 -16.77 -18.43
N THR A 194 -13.25 -15.64 -18.64
CA THR A 194 -13.03 -14.58 -17.64
C THR A 194 -13.96 -13.37 -17.74
N VAL A 195 -14.54 -13.03 -18.91
CA VAL A 195 -15.60 -12.00 -19.00
C VAL A 195 -16.99 -12.61 -18.78
N LEU A 196 -17.17 -13.87 -19.22
CA LEU A 196 -18.42 -14.63 -19.10
C LEU A 196 -18.74 -15.05 -17.66
N ASP A 197 -17.76 -15.06 -16.75
CA ASP A 197 -17.99 -15.49 -15.37
C ASP A 197 -18.74 -14.43 -14.54
N MET A 198 -18.63 -13.13 -14.84
CA MET A 198 -19.35 -12.10 -14.05
C MET A 198 -20.88 -12.30 -14.05
N LYS A 199 -21.43 -12.81 -15.17
CA LYS A 199 -22.87 -13.11 -15.34
C LYS A 199 -23.26 -14.50 -14.81
N SER A 200 -22.31 -15.38 -14.51
CA SER A 200 -22.58 -16.74 -13.99
C SER A 200 -22.82 -16.74 -12.47
N PHE A 201 -22.44 -15.66 -11.78
CA PHE A 201 -22.60 -15.54 -10.33
C PHE A 201 -24.03 -15.16 -9.92
N PRO A 202 -24.53 -15.74 -8.82
CA PRO A 202 -25.90 -15.53 -8.37
C PRO A 202 -26.15 -14.09 -7.86
N PRO A 203 -27.39 -13.54 -7.98
CA PRO A 203 -27.74 -12.19 -7.54
C PRO A 203 -27.58 -11.91 -6.03
N GLU A 204 -27.51 -12.95 -5.22
CA GLU A 204 -27.31 -12.89 -3.76
C GLU A 204 -25.85 -12.70 -3.31
N ASP A 205 -24.93 -12.57 -4.25
CA ASP A 205 -23.49 -12.42 -4.00
C ASP A 205 -23.15 -11.13 -3.22
N THR A 206 -22.51 -11.28 -2.06
CA THR A 206 -22.14 -10.20 -1.13
C THR A 206 -20.70 -9.73 -1.30
N GLN A 207 -19.94 -10.26 -2.25
CA GLN A 207 -18.53 -9.93 -2.48
C GLN A 207 -18.32 -8.48 -2.89
N PHE A 208 -17.31 -7.83 -2.30
CA PHE A 208 -16.98 -6.44 -2.59
C PHE A 208 -15.51 -6.12 -2.27
N PRO A 209 -14.81 -5.35 -3.13
CA PRO A 209 -15.26 -4.79 -4.41
C PRO A 209 -15.57 -5.85 -5.47
N SER A 210 -16.39 -5.47 -6.45
CA SER A 210 -16.59 -6.26 -7.68
C SER A 210 -16.11 -5.48 -8.90
N GLY A 211 -15.47 -6.14 -9.87
CA GLY A 211 -14.81 -5.37 -10.93
C GLY A 211 -14.24 -6.15 -12.12
N LEU A 212 -13.75 -5.39 -13.09
CA LEU A 212 -13.04 -5.86 -14.27
C LEU A 212 -11.58 -5.38 -14.24
N PHE A 213 -10.64 -6.30 -14.35
CA PHE A 213 -9.23 -6.00 -14.54
C PHE A 213 -8.88 -6.01 -16.04
N LEU A 214 -8.37 -4.87 -16.52
CA LEU A 214 -7.85 -4.71 -17.88
C LEU A 214 -6.36 -5.09 -17.94
N GLY A 215 -6.06 -6.17 -18.65
CA GLY A 215 -4.70 -6.54 -19.02
C GLY A 215 -4.24 -5.92 -20.34
N HIS A 216 -2.96 -5.62 -20.44
CA HIS A 216 -2.35 -4.96 -21.60
C HIS A 216 -1.48 -5.90 -22.44
N VAL A 217 -2.07 -7.01 -22.92
CA VAL A 217 -1.38 -8.01 -23.75
C VAL A 217 -2.05 -8.09 -25.13
N PRO A 218 -1.32 -7.86 -26.24
CA PRO A 218 -1.90 -7.96 -27.58
C PRO A 218 -2.09 -9.42 -28.01
N ALA A 219 -3.02 -9.67 -28.93
CA ALA A 219 -3.20 -10.98 -29.55
C ALA A 219 -2.02 -11.36 -30.46
N ASP A 220 -1.82 -12.66 -30.69
CA ASP A 220 -0.72 -13.12 -31.54
C ASP A 220 -0.85 -12.61 -32.98
N TRP A 221 -2.06 -12.52 -33.52
CA TRP A 221 -2.30 -11.98 -34.86
C TRP A 221 -1.92 -10.50 -34.97
N MET A 222 -2.16 -9.70 -33.92
CA MET A 222 -1.80 -8.28 -33.89
C MET A 222 -0.29 -8.12 -33.98
N LYS A 223 0.47 -8.89 -33.17
CA LYS A 223 1.94 -8.87 -33.19
C LYS A 223 2.53 -9.34 -34.52
N GLN A 224 1.93 -10.36 -35.13
CA GLN A 224 2.40 -10.92 -36.39
C GLN A 224 2.15 -9.99 -37.58
N GLN A 225 0.97 -9.35 -37.62
CA GLN A 225 0.59 -8.46 -38.72
C GLN A 225 1.19 -7.04 -38.57
N TYR A 226 1.33 -6.58 -37.32
CA TYR A 226 1.76 -5.22 -36.99
C TYR A 226 2.87 -5.26 -35.93
N PRO A 227 4.06 -5.81 -36.25
CA PRO A 227 5.13 -5.99 -35.27
C PRO A 227 5.58 -4.69 -34.59
N GLN A 228 5.43 -3.54 -35.26
CA GLN A 228 5.78 -2.21 -34.74
C GLN A 228 5.02 -1.80 -33.48
N ILE A 229 3.84 -2.39 -33.20
CA ILE A 229 3.10 -2.08 -31.97
C ILE A 229 3.83 -2.52 -30.70
N GLN A 230 4.88 -3.34 -30.82
CA GLN A 230 5.67 -3.82 -29.69
C GLN A 230 6.81 -2.86 -29.32
N ILE A 231 7.15 -1.91 -30.18
CA ILE A 231 8.15 -0.88 -29.89
C ILE A 231 7.54 0.06 -28.85
N GLY A 232 8.20 0.28 -27.72
CA GLY A 232 7.59 1.00 -26.59
C GLY A 232 6.91 0.10 -25.54
N ALA A 233 6.85 -1.22 -25.75
CA ALA A 233 6.34 -2.16 -24.76
C ALA A 233 7.20 -2.21 -23.48
N ARG A 234 6.57 -2.62 -22.37
CA ARG A 234 7.12 -2.73 -21.01
C ARG A 234 6.66 -4.04 -20.33
N LEU A 235 6.92 -4.21 -19.03
CA LEU A 235 6.65 -5.48 -18.36
C LEU A 235 5.17 -5.83 -18.32
N PHE A 236 4.29 -4.88 -17.97
CA PHE A 236 2.86 -5.15 -17.90
C PHE A 236 2.07 -4.59 -19.10
N THR A 237 2.56 -3.52 -19.73
CA THR A 237 1.99 -2.98 -20.98
C THR A 237 2.78 -3.44 -22.19
N LYS A 238 2.31 -4.50 -22.87
CA LYS A 238 3.04 -5.21 -23.95
C LYS A 238 2.89 -4.59 -25.34
N TYR A 239 2.60 -3.30 -25.42
CA TYR A 239 2.44 -2.57 -26.67
C TYR A 239 2.67 -1.05 -26.48
N ASP A 240 2.77 -0.34 -27.60
CA ASP A 240 2.78 1.11 -27.70
C ASP A 240 1.41 1.73 -27.40
N ILE A 241 1.30 2.52 -26.33
CA ILE A 241 0.08 3.26 -25.96
C ILE A 241 -0.23 4.44 -26.89
N ASP A 242 0.74 4.89 -27.67
CA ASP A 242 0.59 5.96 -28.66
C ASP A 242 0.25 5.43 -30.05
N SER A 243 0.19 4.10 -30.24
CA SER A 243 -0.20 3.49 -31.51
C SER A 243 -1.71 3.67 -31.79
N PRO A 244 -2.10 4.23 -32.95
CA PRO A 244 -3.51 4.34 -33.33
C PRO A 244 -4.22 2.98 -33.39
N LEU A 245 -3.54 1.93 -33.87
CA LEU A 245 -4.10 0.59 -33.95
C LEU A 245 -4.46 0.04 -32.56
N ILE A 246 -3.60 0.25 -31.58
CA ILE A 246 -3.86 -0.17 -30.19
C ILE A 246 -5.07 0.56 -29.62
N ARG A 247 -5.19 1.87 -29.88
CA ARG A 247 -6.33 2.67 -29.43
C ARG A 247 -7.64 2.20 -30.07
N ASP A 248 -7.66 1.98 -31.38
CA ASP A 248 -8.83 1.47 -32.10
C ASP A 248 -9.25 0.09 -31.60
N TRP A 249 -8.30 -0.83 -31.38
CA TRP A 249 -8.62 -2.16 -30.86
C TRP A 249 -9.07 -2.14 -29.40
N THR A 250 -8.52 -1.22 -28.60
CA THR A 250 -8.93 -1.05 -27.20
C THR A 250 -10.36 -0.51 -27.12
N ASP A 251 -10.72 0.43 -28.01
CA ASP A 251 -12.10 0.92 -28.14
C ASP A 251 -13.08 -0.22 -28.45
N VAL A 252 -12.77 -1.05 -29.45
CA VAL A 252 -13.60 -2.21 -29.78
C VAL A 252 -13.67 -3.24 -28.64
N LEU A 253 -12.57 -3.48 -27.92
CA LEU A 253 -12.56 -4.41 -26.79
C LEU A 253 -13.45 -3.89 -25.66
N LEU A 254 -13.28 -2.64 -25.26
CA LEU A 254 -13.99 -2.05 -24.12
C LEU A 254 -15.48 -1.89 -24.45
N GLY A 255 -15.84 -1.54 -25.68
CA GLY A 255 -17.24 -1.50 -26.12
C GLY A 255 -17.97 -2.84 -26.08
N LYS A 256 -17.26 -3.95 -25.92
CA LYS A 256 -17.84 -5.29 -25.69
C LYS A 256 -17.72 -5.74 -24.25
N ALA A 257 -16.53 -5.63 -23.67
CA ALA A 257 -16.25 -6.16 -22.34
C ALA A 257 -16.95 -5.35 -21.24
N VAL A 258 -17.10 -4.03 -21.38
CA VAL A 258 -17.75 -3.19 -20.37
C VAL A 258 -19.23 -3.53 -20.24
N PRO A 259 -20.05 -3.55 -21.32
CA PRO A 259 -21.44 -3.98 -21.24
C PRO A 259 -21.65 -5.40 -20.68
N GLU A 260 -20.69 -6.31 -20.90
CA GLU A 260 -20.76 -7.69 -20.39
C GLU A 260 -20.35 -7.83 -18.92
N SER A 261 -19.58 -6.89 -18.39
CA SER A 261 -19.11 -6.90 -16.99
C SER A 261 -20.00 -6.09 -16.05
N LEU A 262 -21.03 -5.41 -16.57
CA LEU A 262 -21.90 -4.52 -15.80
C LEU A 262 -22.37 -5.18 -14.48
N PRO A 263 -22.38 -4.38 -13.40
CA PRO A 263 -22.40 -4.94 -12.06
C PRO A 263 -23.75 -5.48 -11.62
N THR A 264 -23.70 -6.32 -10.59
CA THR A 264 -24.82 -6.61 -9.69
C THR A 264 -24.80 -5.74 -8.42
N ASN A 265 -23.67 -5.08 -8.13
CA ASN A 265 -23.43 -4.25 -6.94
C ASN A 265 -23.50 -2.75 -7.28
N PRO A 266 -23.77 -1.87 -6.30
CA PRO A 266 -23.87 -0.42 -6.54
C PRO A 266 -22.55 0.23 -6.97
N ILE A 267 -21.41 -0.40 -6.66
CA ILE A 267 -20.08 0.07 -6.99
C ILE A 267 -19.39 -0.99 -7.83
N HIS A 268 -18.92 -0.60 -9.01
CA HIS A 268 -18.19 -1.46 -9.94
C HIS A 268 -16.84 -0.87 -10.30
N LEU A 269 -15.79 -1.66 -10.07
CA LEU A 269 -14.41 -1.22 -10.15
C LEU A 269 -13.75 -1.67 -11.45
N TYR A 270 -13.05 -0.77 -12.13
CA TYR A 270 -12.21 -1.07 -13.27
C TYR A 270 -10.75 -0.84 -12.91
N LEU A 271 -10.00 -1.93 -12.73
CA LEU A 271 -8.54 -1.86 -12.57
C LEU A 271 -7.92 -1.69 -13.96
N LEU A 272 -7.47 -0.46 -14.24
CA LEU A 272 -7.05 -0.05 -15.58
C LEU A 272 -5.71 -0.64 -16.00
N ALA A 273 -4.79 -0.87 -15.06
CA ALA A 273 -3.49 -1.46 -15.32
C ALA A 273 -2.87 -2.06 -14.04
N ASN A 274 -2.04 -3.08 -14.21
CA ASN A 274 -1.16 -3.62 -13.18
C ASN A 274 0.21 -2.96 -13.27
N GLU A 275 0.67 -2.31 -12.21
CA GLU A 275 2.02 -1.73 -12.10
C GLU A 275 2.49 -1.05 -13.40
N PRO A 276 1.74 -0.08 -13.94
CA PRO A 276 2.11 0.53 -15.20
C PRO A 276 3.40 1.33 -15.03
N HIS A 277 4.32 1.21 -15.98
CA HIS A 277 5.53 2.03 -16.01
C HIS A 277 6.05 2.12 -17.45
N TRP A 278 6.61 3.27 -17.82
CA TRP A 278 7.30 3.52 -19.09
C TRP A 278 8.70 4.07 -18.86
N ALA A 279 9.44 3.41 -17.96
CA ALA A 279 10.85 3.68 -17.70
C ALA A 279 11.62 3.79 -19.01
N SER A 280 12.50 4.77 -19.10
CA SER A 280 13.14 5.22 -20.33
C SER A 280 14.61 5.61 -20.14
N VAL A 281 15.22 5.40 -18.96
CA VAL A 281 16.66 5.66 -18.74
C VAL A 281 17.54 4.56 -19.29
N GLN A 282 18.64 4.90 -19.95
CA GLN A 282 19.60 3.93 -20.47
C GLN A 282 20.18 3.05 -19.34
N GLY A 283 20.07 1.73 -19.50
CA GLY A 283 20.49 0.76 -18.49
C GLY A 283 19.62 0.73 -17.22
N GLY A 284 18.55 1.53 -17.17
CA GLY A 284 17.59 1.57 -16.07
C GLY A 284 16.67 0.36 -16.02
N TRP A 285 16.02 0.17 -14.87
CA TRP A 285 15.07 -0.92 -14.64
C TRP A 285 13.91 -0.90 -15.64
N LEU A 286 13.73 -2.02 -16.36
CA LEU A 286 12.67 -2.21 -17.36
C LEU A 286 12.57 -1.09 -18.42
N SER A 287 13.69 -0.42 -18.67
CA SER A 287 13.81 0.59 -19.71
C SER A 287 13.78 -0.05 -21.11
N SER A 288 13.22 0.67 -22.07
CA SER A 288 13.10 0.22 -23.46
C SER A 288 12.92 1.43 -24.38
N GLU A 289 13.11 1.23 -25.68
CA GLU A 289 12.97 2.25 -26.71
C GLU A 289 11.55 2.85 -26.77
N ALA A 290 11.41 4.01 -27.42
CA ALA A 290 10.13 4.63 -27.74
C ALA A 290 9.77 4.40 -29.21
N SER A 291 8.49 4.38 -29.54
CA SER A 291 8.04 4.25 -30.92
C SER A 291 8.13 5.58 -31.68
N GLU A 292 8.06 5.52 -33.01
CA GLU A 292 7.92 6.75 -33.82
C GLU A 292 6.61 7.51 -33.51
N HIS A 293 5.54 6.82 -33.10
CA HIS A 293 4.33 7.49 -32.64
C HIS A 293 4.58 8.32 -31.38
N THR A 294 5.32 7.76 -30.42
CA THR A 294 5.74 8.49 -29.21
C THR A 294 6.65 9.67 -29.56
N HIS A 295 7.65 9.48 -30.45
CA HIS A 295 8.51 10.58 -30.89
C HIS A 295 7.74 11.69 -31.62
N ALA A 296 6.80 11.35 -32.51
CA ALA A 296 5.96 12.33 -33.18
C ALA A 296 5.10 13.12 -32.18
N LYS A 297 4.51 12.45 -31.19
CA LYS A 297 3.74 13.09 -30.11
C LYS A 297 4.63 13.99 -29.25
N PHE A 298 5.89 13.61 -29.03
CA PHE A 298 6.85 14.43 -28.30
C PHE A 298 7.21 15.71 -29.06
N ARG A 299 7.41 15.66 -30.38
CA ARG A 299 7.66 16.85 -31.21
C ARG A 299 6.50 17.85 -31.13
N ILE A 300 5.26 17.35 -31.12
CA ILE A 300 4.06 18.17 -30.90
C ILE A 300 4.04 18.75 -29.48
N TRP A 301 4.36 17.95 -28.47
CA TRP A 301 4.45 18.43 -27.09
C TRP A 301 5.46 19.58 -26.94
N LEU A 302 6.64 19.44 -27.55
CA LEU A 302 7.67 20.48 -27.53
C LEU A 302 7.19 21.78 -28.20
N SER A 303 6.46 21.71 -29.31
CA SER A 303 5.94 22.91 -29.99
C SER A 303 4.86 23.65 -29.20
N MET A 304 4.23 22.99 -28.22
CA MET A 304 3.30 23.64 -27.28
C MET A 304 4.01 24.28 -26.08
N HIS A 305 5.23 23.82 -25.74
CA HIS A 305 5.95 24.24 -24.53
C HIS A 305 7.10 25.23 -24.80
N TYR A 306 7.48 25.39 -26.07
CA TYR A 306 8.46 26.39 -26.51
C TYR A 306 7.80 27.37 -27.46
N ALA A 307 8.14 28.65 -27.32
CA ALA A 307 7.61 29.71 -28.19
C ALA A 307 7.96 29.47 -29.67
N ASP A 308 9.17 28.98 -29.94
CA ASP A 308 9.65 28.60 -31.27
C ASP A 308 10.82 27.61 -31.17
N ILE A 309 11.32 27.16 -32.33
CA ILE A 309 12.45 26.22 -32.39
C ILE A 309 13.77 26.86 -31.90
N ALA A 310 13.92 28.18 -31.99
CA ALA A 310 15.12 28.86 -31.51
C ALA A 310 15.19 28.84 -29.98
N ALA A 311 14.05 29.00 -29.29
CA ALA A 311 13.94 28.84 -27.84
C ALA A 311 14.28 27.42 -27.39
N LEU A 312 13.79 26.39 -28.11
CA LEU A 312 14.16 25.00 -27.83
C LEU A 312 15.66 24.77 -28.05
N ASN A 313 16.21 25.20 -29.20
CA ASN A 313 17.62 25.03 -29.52
C ASN A 313 18.53 25.71 -28.49
N ALA A 314 18.15 26.89 -27.99
CA ALA A 314 18.88 27.56 -26.93
C ALA A 314 18.86 26.77 -25.61
N SER A 315 17.68 26.24 -25.23
CA SER A 315 17.47 25.44 -24.03
C SER A 315 18.21 24.09 -24.07
N TRP A 316 18.17 23.41 -25.21
CA TRP A 316 18.75 22.09 -25.43
C TRP A 316 20.20 22.13 -25.92
N GLN A 317 20.75 23.33 -26.17
CA GLN A 317 22.05 23.51 -26.82
C GLN A 317 22.18 22.74 -28.14
N SER A 318 21.13 22.83 -28.96
CA SER A 318 20.99 22.09 -30.23
C SER A 318 20.83 23.05 -31.42
N ALA A 319 20.61 22.50 -32.62
CA ALA A 319 20.52 23.26 -33.87
C ALA A 319 19.49 22.66 -34.84
N PHE A 320 18.31 22.26 -34.34
CA PHE A 320 17.22 21.74 -35.16
C PHE A 320 16.61 22.83 -36.06
N ALA A 321 16.26 22.47 -37.29
CA ALA A 321 15.68 23.41 -38.25
C ALA A 321 14.19 23.72 -37.97
N SER A 322 13.48 22.77 -37.38
CA SER A 322 12.07 22.85 -36.97
C SER A 322 11.76 21.79 -35.91
N PHE A 323 10.59 21.87 -35.28
CA PHE A 323 10.13 20.85 -34.32
C PHE A 323 10.03 19.45 -34.95
N ASP A 324 9.68 19.35 -36.24
CA ASP A 324 9.58 18.08 -36.97
C ASP A 324 10.93 17.35 -37.10
N THR A 325 12.03 18.10 -37.02
CA THR A 325 13.40 17.57 -37.13
C THR A 325 14.03 17.25 -35.78
N VAL A 326 13.33 17.48 -34.66
CA VAL A 326 13.86 17.20 -33.33
C VAL A 326 14.03 15.69 -33.16
N THR A 327 15.21 15.30 -32.69
CA THR A 327 15.56 13.93 -32.32
C THR A 327 15.99 13.88 -30.86
N ILE A 328 15.65 12.78 -30.19
CA ILE A 328 16.13 12.42 -28.85
C ILE A 328 16.33 10.92 -28.82
N ASP A 329 17.41 10.45 -28.20
CA ASP A 329 17.67 9.03 -28.05
C ASP A 329 16.89 8.50 -26.85
N ILE A 330 16.07 7.46 -27.08
CA ILE A 330 15.34 6.73 -26.02
C ILE A 330 15.70 5.25 -26.13
N PRO A 331 16.26 4.63 -25.09
CA PRO A 331 16.45 5.13 -23.73
C PRO A 331 17.37 6.37 -23.57
N ILE A 332 16.95 7.33 -22.75
CA ILE A 332 17.64 8.60 -22.51
C ILE A 332 18.88 8.41 -21.63
N ASP A 333 19.96 9.11 -21.95
CA ASP A 333 21.18 9.12 -21.13
C ASP A 333 20.90 9.77 -19.76
N GLY A 334 21.18 9.02 -18.68
CA GLY A 334 21.07 9.50 -17.30
C GLY A 334 21.94 10.72 -17.00
N GLN A 335 23.01 10.96 -17.77
CA GLN A 335 23.87 12.15 -17.64
C GLN A 335 23.16 13.46 -18.06
N LEU A 336 22.03 13.37 -18.76
CA LEU A 336 21.23 14.55 -19.12
C LEU A 336 20.37 15.07 -17.96
N ARG A 337 20.27 14.34 -16.85
CA ARG A 337 19.57 14.79 -15.65
C ARG A 337 20.17 16.11 -15.14
N GLY A 338 19.29 17.04 -14.78
CA GLY A 338 19.61 18.42 -14.45
C GLY A 338 19.43 19.39 -15.63
N ASN A 339 19.28 18.89 -16.87
CA ASN A 339 19.16 19.73 -18.07
C ASN A 339 17.74 19.69 -18.66
N ALA A 340 17.49 20.56 -19.65
CA ALA A 340 16.20 20.71 -20.32
C ALA A 340 15.69 19.44 -21.01
N GLN A 341 16.55 18.70 -21.72
CA GLN A 341 16.18 17.49 -22.47
C GLN A 341 15.57 16.41 -21.56
N TRP A 342 16.21 16.20 -20.41
CA TRP A 342 15.74 15.24 -19.42
C TRP A 342 14.39 15.64 -18.84
N TYR A 343 14.25 16.91 -18.45
CA TYR A 343 13.01 17.42 -17.89
C TYR A 343 11.85 17.33 -18.89
N ASP A 344 12.06 17.84 -20.10
CA ASP A 344 11.05 17.85 -21.15
C ASP A 344 10.61 16.42 -21.50
N TRP A 345 11.54 15.46 -21.59
CA TRP A 345 11.19 14.05 -21.85
C TRP A 345 10.39 13.43 -20.70
N CYS A 346 10.85 13.57 -19.45
CA CYS A 346 10.15 12.99 -18.30
C CYS A 346 8.74 13.58 -18.15
N ARG A 347 8.59 14.90 -18.33
CA ARG A 347 7.31 15.59 -18.27
C ARG A 347 6.38 15.17 -19.41
N PHE A 348 6.88 15.09 -20.63
CA PHE A 348 6.12 14.54 -21.75
C PHE A 348 5.68 13.09 -21.48
N ASN A 349 6.56 12.26 -20.93
CA ASN A 349 6.27 10.86 -20.63
C ASN A 349 5.14 10.74 -19.60
N MET A 350 5.12 11.61 -18.59
CA MET A 350 4.01 11.75 -17.64
C MET A 350 2.69 12.17 -18.31
N ASP A 351 2.74 13.18 -19.17
CA ASP A 351 1.55 13.71 -19.84
C ASP A 351 0.92 12.68 -20.80
N ARG A 352 1.72 11.99 -21.62
CA ARG A 352 1.21 11.00 -22.58
C ARG A 352 0.59 9.77 -21.88
N VAL A 353 1.13 9.38 -20.74
CA VAL A 353 0.62 8.25 -19.94
C VAL A 353 -0.66 8.64 -19.20
N THR A 354 -0.71 9.85 -18.64
CA THR A 354 -1.94 10.41 -18.05
C THR A 354 -3.05 10.49 -19.10
N GLU A 355 -2.71 10.91 -20.32
CA GLU A 355 -3.64 10.93 -21.45
C GLU A 355 -4.11 9.52 -21.84
N TRP A 356 -3.23 8.52 -21.85
CA TRP A 356 -3.62 7.12 -22.08
C TRP A 356 -4.64 6.63 -21.04
N PHE A 357 -4.42 6.88 -19.75
CA PHE A 357 -5.39 6.48 -18.73
C PHE A 357 -6.69 7.29 -18.82
N THR A 358 -6.62 8.54 -19.26
CA THR A 358 -7.80 9.36 -19.54
C THR A 358 -8.61 8.77 -20.71
N PHE A 359 -7.95 8.30 -21.76
CA PHE A 359 -8.57 7.58 -22.88
C PHE A 359 -9.28 6.32 -22.38
N LEU A 360 -8.61 5.47 -21.59
CA LEU A 360 -9.21 4.24 -21.04
C LEU A 360 -10.45 4.53 -20.20
N LYS A 361 -10.33 5.47 -19.24
CA LYS A 361 -11.43 5.86 -18.35
C LYS A 361 -12.61 6.42 -19.14
N SER A 362 -12.34 7.29 -20.11
CA SER A 362 -13.37 7.91 -20.95
C SER A 362 -14.09 6.87 -21.79
N ASN A 363 -13.35 5.90 -22.35
CA ASN A 363 -13.91 4.81 -23.15
C ASN A 363 -14.85 3.92 -22.32
N ILE A 364 -14.39 3.47 -21.14
CA ILE A 364 -15.22 2.72 -20.20
C ILE A 364 -16.51 3.48 -19.88
N ARG A 365 -16.41 4.80 -19.61
CA ARG A 365 -17.56 5.63 -19.26
C ARG A 365 -18.58 5.88 -20.37
N GLN A 366 -18.25 5.55 -21.62
CA GLN A 366 -19.24 5.52 -22.70
C GLN A 366 -20.24 4.36 -22.53
N HIS A 367 -19.83 3.30 -21.83
CA HIS A 367 -20.61 2.07 -21.66
C HIS A 367 -21.06 1.84 -20.20
N ASP A 368 -20.34 2.38 -19.22
CA ASP A 368 -20.75 2.47 -17.81
C ASP A 368 -20.47 3.88 -17.26
N SER A 369 -21.51 4.72 -17.26
CA SER A 369 -21.41 6.10 -16.75
C SER A 369 -21.06 6.21 -15.26
N THR A 370 -21.22 5.14 -14.49
CA THR A 370 -20.95 5.07 -13.05
C THR A 370 -19.63 4.40 -12.70
N ALA A 371 -18.85 4.02 -13.72
CA ALA A 371 -17.58 3.30 -13.57
C ALA A 371 -16.63 3.99 -12.59
N GLN A 372 -16.16 3.20 -11.62
CA GLN A 372 -15.10 3.57 -10.70
C GLN A 372 -13.79 3.03 -11.23
N CYS A 373 -12.86 3.89 -11.61
CA CYS A 373 -11.57 3.46 -12.15
C CYS A 373 -10.46 3.55 -11.10
N THR A 374 -9.54 2.59 -11.15
CA THR A 374 -8.35 2.51 -10.30
C THR A 374 -7.15 2.04 -11.12
N ILE A 375 -5.95 2.38 -10.68
CA ILE A 375 -4.67 2.01 -11.28
C ILE A 375 -3.80 1.47 -10.14
N LYS A 376 -3.22 0.29 -10.32
CA LYS A 376 -2.27 -0.27 -9.34
C LYS A 376 -0.92 0.41 -9.51
N MET A 377 -0.73 1.55 -8.86
CA MET A 377 0.54 2.28 -8.89
C MET A 377 1.54 1.65 -7.93
N LEU A 378 2.83 1.57 -8.31
CA LEU A 378 3.84 1.04 -7.40
C LEU A 378 3.96 1.94 -6.15
N GLY A 379 3.81 1.36 -4.97
CA GLY A 379 3.84 2.09 -3.69
C GLY A 379 5.14 2.86 -3.44
N GLY A 380 6.24 2.42 -4.03
CA GLY A 380 7.57 3.04 -3.86
C GLY A 380 7.93 4.17 -4.82
N HIS A 381 7.07 4.53 -5.79
CA HIS A 381 7.41 5.53 -6.81
C HIS A 381 7.72 6.93 -6.24
N MET A 382 7.26 7.24 -5.02
CA MET A 382 7.56 8.53 -4.37
C MET A 382 9.04 8.63 -3.95
N GLU A 383 9.69 7.52 -3.59
CA GLU A 383 11.09 7.49 -3.16
C GLU A 383 12.10 7.10 -4.25
N ASP A 384 11.63 6.82 -5.48
CA ASP A 384 12.54 6.47 -6.57
C ASP A 384 13.47 7.64 -6.91
N ALA A 385 14.72 7.32 -7.23
CA ALA A 385 15.71 8.34 -7.65
C ALA A 385 15.48 8.81 -9.10
N SER A 386 14.58 8.18 -9.86
CA SER A 386 14.29 8.51 -11.24
C SER A 386 12.78 8.67 -11.43
N ARG A 387 12.38 9.66 -12.24
CA ARG A 387 10.98 9.94 -12.61
C ARG A 387 10.70 9.68 -14.09
N ASP A 388 11.49 8.80 -14.69
CA ASP A 388 11.40 8.43 -16.11
C ASP A 388 10.30 7.39 -16.40
N HIS A 389 9.61 6.89 -15.38
CA HIS A 389 8.53 5.91 -15.49
C HIS A 389 7.24 6.47 -16.10
N GLY A 390 7.13 7.80 -16.24
CA GLY A 390 6.00 8.45 -16.91
C GLY A 390 4.70 8.42 -16.10
N LEU A 391 4.75 8.31 -14.78
CA LEU A 391 3.56 8.43 -13.93
C LEU A 391 3.62 9.75 -13.18
N ASP A 392 2.64 10.62 -13.40
CA ASP A 392 2.42 11.81 -12.58
C ASP A 392 1.47 11.41 -11.45
N ILE A 393 1.99 11.24 -10.23
CA ILE A 393 1.22 10.72 -9.10
C ILE A 393 0.03 11.64 -8.78
N GLU A 394 0.22 12.97 -8.80
CA GLU A 394 -0.86 13.91 -8.52
C GLU A 394 -1.98 13.82 -9.56
N GLN A 395 -1.63 13.81 -10.85
CA GLN A 395 -2.62 13.71 -11.92
C GLN A 395 -3.33 12.36 -11.93
N LEU A 396 -2.60 11.26 -11.70
CA LEU A 396 -3.21 9.93 -11.68
C LEU A 396 -4.11 9.73 -10.46
N VAL A 397 -3.78 10.26 -9.28
CA VAL A 397 -4.68 10.24 -8.12
C VAL A 397 -5.95 11.04 -8.38
N ASN A 398 -5.83 12.20 -9.04
CA ASN A 398 -6.99 13.00 -9.44
C ASN A 398 -7.85 12.28 -10.49
N LEU A 399 -7.23 11.58 -11.43
CA LEU A 399 -7.90 10.83 -12.49
C LEU A 399 -8.65 9.61 -11.96
N GLN A 400 -8.14 8.92 -10.94
CA GLN A 400 -8.78 7.72 -10.38
C GLN A 400 -10.00 8.07 -9.54
N ASP A 401 -11.01 7.20 -9.53
CA ASP A 401 -12.14 7.35 -8.60
C ASP A 401 -11.79 6.71 -7.25
N PHE A 402 -11.09 5.55 -7.29
CA PHE A 402 -10.44 4.93 -6.12
C PHE A 402 -8.94 4.89 -6.38
N PRO A 403 -8.15 5.82 -5.83
CA PRO A 403 -6.70 5.81 -5.96
C PRO A 403 -6.13 4.45 -5.52
N GLY A 404 -5.46 3.78 -6.46
CA GLY A 404 -4.92 2.45 -6.26
C GLY A 404 -3.42 2.43 -6.05
N LEU A 405 -2.95 1.42 -5.32
CA LEU A 405 -1.53 1.13 -5.10
C LEU A 405 -1.29 -0.37 -4.84
N ASP A 406 -0.03 -0.73 -4.57
CA ASP A 406 0.45 -2.05 -4.13
C ASP A 406 1.50 -1.93 -3.00
N ALA A 407 1.12 -1.42 -1.83
CA ALA A 407 2.10 -1.03 -0.82
C ALA A 407 2.98 -2.21 -0.32
N HIS A 408 4.26 -1.93 -0.05
CA HIS A 408 5.29 -2.92 0.25
C HIS A 408 5.88 -2.78 1.67
N PRO A 409 5.10 -2.91 2.77
CA PRO A 409 5.71 -2.99 4.09
C PRO A 409 6.48 -4.31 4.23
N SER A 410 7.51 -4.34 5.09
CA SER A 410 8.34 -5.55 5.26
C SER A 410 8.72 -5.78 6.73
N PRO A 411 8.82 -7.04 7.19
CA PRO A 411 9.30 -7.36 8.53
C PRO A 411 10.82 -7.20 8.62
N ALA A 412 11.35 -7.05 9.84
CA ALA A 412 12.80 -6.99 10.08
C ALA A 412 13.57 -8.25 9.62
N ASN A 413 12.91 -9.41 9.57
CA ASN A 413 13.52 -10.66 9.09
C ASN A 413 13.36 -10.87 7.58
N ALA A 414 12.88 -9.87 6.83
CA ALA A 414 12.76 -9.97 5.37
C ALA A 414 14.14 -10.10 4.72
N VAL A 415 14.24 -11.04 3.77
CA VAL A 415 15.43 -11.21 2.93
C VAL A 415 15.16 -10.53 1.59
N PHE A 416 15.85 -9.42 1.33
CA PHE A 416 15.77 -8.69 0.07
C PHE A 416 16.74 -9.27 -0.96
N HIS A 417 16.26 -9.46 -2.18
CA HIS A 417 17.09 -9.96 -3.29
C HIS A 417 17.92 -8.86 -3.97
N ASP A 418 17.48 -7.61 -3.86
CA ASP A 418 18.18 -6.44 -4.35
C ASP A 418 19.03 -5.82 -3.21
N PRO A 419 20.37 -5.79 -3.34
CA PRO A 419 21.26 -5.22 -2.33
C PRO A 419 21.01 -3.73 -2.04
N VAL A 420 20.56 -2.94 -3.02
CA VAL A 420 20.25 -1.52 -2.84
C VAL A 420 19.00 -1.39 -1.98
N LYS A 421 17.96 -2.19 -2.26
CA LYS A 421 16.77 -2.25 -1.42
C LYS A 421 17.11 -2.76 -0.02
N ALA A 422 17.97 -3.78 0.10
CA ALA A 422 18.44 -4.26 1.40
C ALA A 422 19.10 -3.15 2.23
N ALA A 423 19.98 -2.35 1.61
CA ALA A 423 20.65 -1.24 2.27
C ALA A 423 19.68 -0.11 2.69
N ARG A 424 18.73 0.27 1.82
CA ARG A 424 17.66 1.25 2.12
C ARG A 424 16.68 0.78 3.20
N ARG A 425 16.72 -0.50 3.57
CA ARG A 425 15.84 -1.13 4.56
C ARG A 425 16.57 -1.51 5.85
N ALA A 426 17.87 -1.17 5.98
CA ALA A 426 18.66 -1.34 7.19
C ALA A 426 18.33 -0.26 8.25
N HIS A 427 17.10 -0.30 8.76
CA HIS A 427 16.58 0.64 9.77
C HIS A 427 16.26 -0.10 11.08
N PRO A 428 16.16 0.61 12.23
CA PRO A 428 15.92 0.00 13.54
C PRO A 428 14.45 -0.46 13.76
N TYR A 429 13.72 -0.72 12.67
CA TYR A 429 12.30 -1.04 12.73
C TYR A 429 12.04 -2.54 12.59
N ALA A 430 11.14 -3.06 13.43
CA ALA A 430 10.57 -4.39 13.28
C ALA A 430 9.59 -4.47 12.10
N LEU A 431 8.97 -3.34 11.75
CA LEU A 431 8.09 -3.13 10.60
C LEU A 431 8.63 -1.94 9.81
N ASP A 432 9.07 -2.14 8.57
CA ASP A 432 9.28 -1.00 7.68
C ASP A 432 7.94 -0.49 7.13
N TRP A 433 7.48 0.62 7.70
CA TRP A 433 6.20 1.26 7.42
C TRP A 433 6.31 2.42 6.40
N ARG A 434 7.53 2.86 6.07
CA ARG A 434 7.75 4.20 5.49
C ARG A 434 7.20 4.32 4.08
N SER A 435 7.54 3.39 3.20
CA SER A 435 7.06 3.40 1.80
C SER A 435 5.52 3.36 1.71
N GLN A 436 4.90 2.44 2.48
CA GLN A 436 3.44 2.32 2.56
C GLN A 436 2.78 3.63 3.00
N THR A 437 3.23 4.20 4.11
CA THR A 437 2.61 5.40 4.67
C THR A 437 2.90 6.65 3.86
N ASN A 438 4.07 6.75 3.25
CA ASN A 438 4.48 7.87 2.40
C ASN A 438 3.53 8.06 1.21
N MET A 439 3.28 6.98 0.46
CA MET A 439 2.34 6.99 -0.67
C MET A 439 0.90 7.23 -0.21
N LEU A 440 0.46 6.59 0.88
CA LEU A 440 -0.89 6.79 1.42
C LEU A 440 -1.12 8.24 1.87
N ASP A 441 -0.15 8.85 2.55
CA ASP A 441 -0.24 10.25 2.97
C ASP A 441 -0.25 11.21 1.77
N MET A 442 0.47 10.91 0.69
CA MET A 442 0.42 11.65 -0.57
C MET A 442 -0.98 11.56 -1.21
N ILE A 443 -1.49 10.33 -1.38
CA ILE A 443 -2.82 10.08 -1.95
C ILE A 443 -3.91 10.80 -1.15
N LYS A 444 -3.94 10.65 0.18
CA LYS A 444 -4.93 11.31 1.05
C LYS A 444 -4.73 12.82 1.17
N SER A 445 -3.58 13.34 0.77
CA SER A 445 -3.35 14.79 0.67
C SER A 445 -3.93 15.38 -0.61
N ILE A 446 -3.86 14.65 -1.73
CA ILE A 446 -4.43 15.05 -3.03
C ILE A 446 -5.95 14.83 -3.05
N ALA A 447 -6.41 13.66 -2.58
CA ALA A 447 -7.79 13.23 -2.67
C ALA A 447 -8.31 12.68 -1.33
N PRO A 448 -8.52 13.55 -0.31
CA PRO A 448 -8.99 13.13 1.00
C PRO A 448 -10.37 12.46 0.97
N ASP A 449 -11.22 12.82 0.01
CA ASP A 449 -12.61 12.33 -0.09
C ASP A 449 -12.77 11.09 -0.96
N LYS A 450 -11.67 10.48 -1.43
CA LYS A 450 -11.71 9.22 -2.19
C LYS A 450 -11.26 8.04 -1.32
N PRO A 451 -11.95 6.88 -1.39
CA PRO A 451 -11.46 5.65 -0.78
C PRO A 451 -10.26 5.13 -1.55
N VAL A 452 -9.22 4.79 -0.80
CA VAL A 452 -7.99 4.20 -1.34
C VAL A 452 -8.14 2.69 -1.41
N TYR A 453 -7.70 2.10 -2.52
CA TYR A 453 -7.76 0.66 -2.74
C TYR A 453 -6.37 0.11 -3.03
N ASP A 454 -5.77 -0.55 -2.04
CA ASP A 454 -4.56 -1.32 -2.28
C ASP A 454 -4.92 -2.62 -3.00
N SER A 455 -4.62 -2.68 -4.29
CA SER A 455 -5.11 -3.72 -5.20
C SER A 455 -4.16 -4.92 -5.32
N GLU A 456 -3.00 -4.84 -4.67
CA GLU A 456 -2.01 -5.91 -4.51
C GLU A 456 -1.10 -5.60 -3.32
N TRP A 457 -1.68 -5.64 -2.12
CA TRP A 457 -0.94 -5.32 -0.90
C TRP A 457 0.16 -6.36 -0.68
N HIS A 458 1.38 -5.89 -0.64
CA HIS A 458 2.61 -6.68 -0.65
C HIS A 458 3.21 -6.86 0.75
N GLY A 459 2.38 -6.82 1.80
CA GLY A 459 2.83 -7.02 3.18
C GLY A 459 3.05 -8.47 3.59
N MET A 460 2.63 -9.44 2.77
CA MET A 460 2.81 -10.88 3.05
C MET A 460 3.77 -11.58 2.08
N GLY A 461 4.63 -10.80 1.44
CA GLY A 461 5.65 -11.29 0.50
C GLY A 461 5.61 -10.56 -0.83
N THR A 462 6.73 -10.62 -1.54
CA THR A 462 6.92 -10.02 -2.86
C THR A 462 7.87 -10.86 -3.71
N VAL A 463 8.07 -10.49 -4.97
CA VAL A 463 9.18 -11.02 -5.77
C VAL A 463 10.55 -10.40 -5.39
N GLY A 464 10.56 -9.29 -4.63
CA GLY A 464 11.78 -8.55 -4.26
C GLY A 464 12.30 -8.84 -2.85
N TRP A 465 11.45 -9.38 -1.98
CA TRP A 465 11.75 -9.82 -0.63
C TRP A 465 10.83 -10.96 -0.19
N ILE A 466 11.39 -11.85 0.63
CA ILE A 466 10.68 -12.99 1.22
C ILE A 466 10.87 -13.03 2.75
N SER A 467 9.91 -13.61 3.46
CA SER A 467 10.06 -13.99 4.88
C SER A 467 9.36 -15.33 5.11
N ASN A 468 10.10 -16.31 5.63
CA ASN A 468 9.59 -17.67 5.88
C ASN A 468 8.96 -17.82 7.28
N ALA A 469 8.95 -16.76 8.08
CA ALA A 469 8.44 -16.76 9.44
C ALA A 469 7.89 -15.37 9.79
N MET A 470 6.79 -14.99 9.16
CA MET A 470 6.07 -13.77 9.52
C MET A 470 5.30 -13.99 10.83
N SER A 471 5.51 -13.10 11.80
CA SER A 471 4.74 -13.12 13.05
C SER A 471 3.33 -12.56 12.84
N ASP A 472 2.41 -12.96 13.70
CA ASP A 472 1.07 -12.39 13.77
C ASP A 472 1.10 -10.89 14.11
N ASP A 473 1.97 -10.48 15.03
CA ASP A 473 2.17 -9.07 15.39
C ASP A 473 2.59 -8.21 14.19
N PHE A 474 3.47 -8.73 13.32
CA PHE A 474 3.90 -8.00 12.12
C PHE A 474 2.71 -7.77 11.17
N ILE A 475 1.95 -8.83 10.86
CA ILE A 475 0.78 -8.73 9.97
C ILE A 475 -0.25 -7.74 10.54
N ARG A 476 -0.52 -7.86 11.84
CA ARG A 476 -1.45 -6.98 12.55
C ARG A 476 -1.01 -5.52 12.47
N ALA A 477 0.25 -5.22 12.80
CA ALA A 477 0.81 -3.87 12.77
C ALA A 477 0.86 -3.29 11.36
N ALA A 478 1.28 -4.07 10.36
CA ALA A 478 1.41 -3.61 8.98
C ALA A 478 0.05 -3.22 8.37
N MET A 479 -0.98 -4.06 8.58
CA MET A 479 -2.34 -3.76 8.16
C MET A 479 -2.90 -2.58 8.95
N TRP A 480 -2.76 -2.55 10.28
CA TRP A 480 -3.24 -1.45 11.10
C TRP A 480 -2.67 -0.10 10.66
N MET A 481 -1.36 -0.04 10.41
CA MET A 481 -0.70 1.15 9.87
C MET A 481 -1.25 1.57 8.51
N SER A 482 -1.62 0.62 7.65
CA SER A 482 -2.21 0.92 6.33
C SER A 482 -3.54 1.66 6.48
N PHE A 483 -4.47 1.14 7.27
CA PHE A 483 -5.77 1.76 7.49
C PHE A 483 -5.69 3.06 8.30
N LEU A 484 -4.75 3.16 9.24
CA LEU A 484 -4.52 4.39 10.01
C LEU A 484 -4.03 5.56 9.16
N HIS A 485 -3.43 5.27 8.00
CA HIS A 485 -3.02 6.26 6.99
C HIS A 485 -4.05 6.42 5.85
N GLY A 486 -5.25 5.88 6.01
CA GLY A 486 -6.40 6.17 5.14
C GLY A 486 -6.65 5.16 4.02
N ASN A 487 -6.01 3.99 4.06
CA ASN A 487 -6.43 2.88 3.20
C ASN A 487 -7.89 2.48 3.48
N SER A 488 -8.63 2.04 2.46
CA SER A 488 -10.05 1.66 2.60
C SER A 488 -10.34 0.23 2.18
N ALA A 489 -9.48 -0.41 1.38
CA ALA A 489 -9.56 -1.84 1.07
C ALA A 489 -8.18 -2.41 0.70
N ILE A 490 -7.97 -3.70 0.98
CA ILE A 490 -6.73 -4.41 0.62
C ILE A 490 -7.01 -5.70 -0.16
N ASN A 491 -6.34 -5.89 -1.29
CA ASN A 491 -6.25 -7.17 -1.97
C ASN A 491 -4.84 -7.71 -1.79
N THR A 492 -4.66 -8.65 -0.88
CA THR A 492 -3.33 -9.07 -0.45
C THR A 492 -2.73 -10.04 -1.45
N TRP A 493 -1.49 -9.80 -1.87
CA TRP A 493 -0.69 -10.84 -2.50
C TRP A 493 -0.45 -11.91 -1.42
N TYR A 494 -0.91 -13.17 -1.50
CA TYR A 494 -1.58 -13.90 -2.59
C TYR A 494 -1.92 -15.34 -2.14
N TRP A 495 -2.81 -16.01 -2.87
CA TRP A 495 -3.22 -17.40 -2.64
C TRP A 495 -2.50 -18.35 -3.60
N ALA A 496 -1.31 -18.81 -3.22
CA ALA A 496 -0.42 -19.65 -4.04
C ALA A 496 -0.76 -21.15 -4.09
N ARG A 497 -2.03 -21.53 -3.92
CA ARG A 497 -2.50 -22.93 -4.01
C ARG A 497 -3.76 -23.03 -4.85
N LYS A 498 -3.89 -24.13 -5.59
CA LYS A 498 -5.12 -24.44 -6.34
C LYS A 498 -6.21 -24.95 -5.40
N ALA A 499 -7.43 -25.08 -5.92
CA ALA A 499 -8.58 -25.57 -5.16
C ALA A 499 -8.40 -27.01 -4.62
N ASP A 500 -7.56 -27.82 -5.25
CA ASP A 500 -7.19 -29.18 -4.82
C ASP A 500 -5.99 -29.21 -3.85
N GLY A 501 -5.53 -28.06 -3.39
CA GLY A 501 -4.37 -27.92 -2.50
C GLY A 501 -3.02 -27.94 -3.20
N LYS A 502 -2.96 -28.23 -4.50
CA LYS A 502 -1.70 -28.28 -5.26
C LYS A 502 -0.98 -26.93 -5.22
N PRO A 503 0.31 -26.90 -4.84
CA PRO A 503 1.06 -25.66 -4.78
C PRO A 503 1.32 -25.06 -6.16
N MET A 504 1.28 -23.73 -6.23
CA MET A 504 1.64 -22.97 -7.42
C MET A 504 3.13 -22.61 -7.40
N PRO A 505 3.74 -22.28 -8.56
CA PRO A 505 5.15 -21.87 -8.62
C PRO A 505 5.54 -20.74 -7.68
N ALA A 506 4.60 -19.91 -7.26
CA ALA A 506 4.85 -18.80 -6.35
C ALA A 506 4.74 -19.20 -4.86
N LEU A 507 4.64 -20.47 -4.47
CA LEU A 507 4.42 -20.86 -3.06
C LEU A 507 5.45 -20.32 -2.06
N LEU A 508 6.72 -20.18 -2.47
CA LEU A 508 7.82 -19.83 -1.56
C LEU A 508 7.48 -18.59 -0.71
N ALA A 509 7.57 -18.74 0.61
CA ALA A 509 7.32 -17.67 1.59
C ALA A 509 5.94 -16.99 1.45
N SER A 510 4.99 -17.61 0.75
CA SER A 510 3.63 -17.09 0.60
C SER A 510 2.80 -17.34 1.88
N PRO A 511 1.65 -16.65 2.03
CA PRO A 511 0.68 -16.97 3.08
C PRO A 511 0.20 -18.42 3.05
N MET A 512 0.26 -19.10 1.90
CA MET A 512 -0.19 -20.50 1.73
C MET A 512 0.84 -21.54 2.16
N ALA A 513 1.97 -21.09 2.72
CA ALA A 513 3.00 -21.90 3.37
C ALA A 513 3.21 -21.49 4.85
N GLN A 514 2.34 -20.61 5.39
CA GLN A 514 2.51 -19.99 6.70
C GLN A 514 1.15 -19.87 7.44
N PRO A 515 0.72 -20.91 8.19
CA PRO A 515 -0.58 -20.92 8.88
C PRO A 515 -0.77 -19.73 9.82
N ILE A 516 0.29 -19.37 10.57
CA ILE A 516 0.26 -18.24 11.51
C ILE A 516 -0.02 -16.93 10.77
N ALA A 517 0.65 -16.69 9.63
CA ALA A 517 0.49 -15.47 8.85
C ALA A 517 -0.91 -15.35 8.24
N LEU A 518 -1.46 -16.43 7.65
CA LEU A 518 -2.82 -16.42 7.10
C LEU A 518 -3.88 -16.21 8.18
N ASN A 519 -3.72 -16.86 9.33
CA ASN A 519 -4.61 -16.67 10.48
C ASN A 519 -4.56 -15.23 11.00
N ALA A 520 -3.37 -14.65 11.11
CA ALA A 520 -3.18 -13.26 11.54
C ALA A 520 -3.84 -12.27 10.60
N TYR A 521 -3.73 -12.48 9.28
CA TYR A 521 -4.40 -11.67 8.27
C TYR A 521 -5.93 -11.65 8.48
N GLY A 522 -6.55 -12.83 8.56
CA GLY A 522 -8.00 -12.93 8.74
C GLY A 522 -8.46 -12.30 10.06
N LYS A 523 -7.79 -12.60 11.18
CA LYS A 523 -8.13 -12.00 12.49
C LYS A 523 -7.99 -10.48 12.47
N THR A 524 -6.95 -9.97 11.85
CA THR A 524 -6.71 -8.52 11.75
C THR A 524 -7.77 -7.85 10.89
N LEU A 525 -8.17 -8.44 9.75
CA LEU A 525 -9.25 -7.90 8.93
C LEU A 525 -10.56 -7.77 9.71
N HIS A 526 -10.89 -8.76 10.55
CA HIS A 526 -12.05 -8.73 11.43
C HIS A 526 -11.90 -7.69 12.56
N GLU A 527 -10.71 -7.57 13.16
CA GLU A 527 -10.40 -6.54 14.16
C GLU A 527 -10.56 -5.13 13.60
N LEU A 528 -9.98 -4.86 12.43
CA LEU A 528 -10.10 -3.57 11.74
C LEU A 528 -11.56 -3.20 11.49
N ASN A 529 -12.39 -4.15 11.07
CA ASN A 529 -13.82 -3.91 10.88
C ASN A 529 -14.57 -3.69 12.21
N ALA A 530 -14.19 -4.36 13.30
CA ALA A 530 -14.78 -4.13 14.63
C ALA A 530 -14.49 -2.71 15.16
N TYR A 531 -13.34 -2.12 14.81
CA TYR A 531 -12.92 -0.78 15.24
C TYR A 531 -12.89 0.26 14.10
N ALA A 532 -13.60 -0.01 12.99
CA ALA A 532 -13.55 0.85 11.81
C ALA A 532 -13.93 2.32 12.05
N PRO A 533 -14.97 2.66 12.85
CA PRO A 533 -15.29 4.06 13.17
C PRO A 533 -14.13 4.79 13.86
N GLU A 534 -13.48 4.13 14.82
CA GLU A 534 -12.34 4.67 15.56
C GLU A 534 -11.13 4.89 14.64
N ILE A 535 -10.84 3.92 13.78
CA ILE A 535 -9.72 3.98 12.83
C ILE A 535 -9.95 5.10 11.82
N VAL A 536 -11.15 5.21 11.22
CA VAL A 536 -11.51 6.30 10.31
C VAL A 536 -11.40 7.66 10.99
N LYS A 537 -11.88 7.77 12.24
CA LYS A 537 -11.78 9.02 13.02
C LYS A 537 -10.33 9.44 13.24
N LEU A 538 -9.43 8.49 13.50
CA LEU A 538 -7.99 8.74 13.66
C LEU A 538 -7.31 9.10 12.33
N ALA A 539 -7.61 8.36 11.27
CA ALA A 539 -7.06 8.59 9.92
C ALA A 539 -7.48 9.96 9.34
N SER A 540 -8.69 10.40 9.67
CA SER A 540 -9.28 11.66 9.20
C SER A 540 -8.91 12.89 10.03
N THR A 541 -8.00 12.76 10.99
CA THR A 541 -7.55 13.92 11.79
C THR A 541 -6.87 14.97 10.89
N PRO A 542 -7.01 16.28 11.17
CA PRO A 542 -6.43 17.31 10.32
C PRO A 542 -4.90 17.19 10.18
N LYS A 543 -4.43 17.25 8.93
CA LYS A 543 -3.00 17.26 8.58
C LYS A 543 -2.44 18.69 8.68
N ASN A 544 -2.20 19.15 9.90
CA ASN A 544 -1.75 20.53 10.21
C ASN A 544 -0.29 20.80 9.86
N VAL A 545 0.51 19.75 9.64
CA VAL A 545 1.88 19.84 9.12
C VAL A 545 1.95 19.09 7.79
N ARG A 546 2.53 19.71 6.77
CA ARG A 546 2.63 19.11 5.43
C ARG A 546 4.01 19.34 4.82
N ILE A 547 4.42 18.44 3.94
CA ILE A 547 5.64 18.55 3.14
C ILE A 547 5.27 19.22 1.82
N PHE A 548 6.04 20.21 1.40
CA PHE A 548 5.91 20.80 0.07
C PHE A 548 6.50 19.84 -0.97
N TYR A 549 5.68 19.40 -1.92
CA TYR A 549 6.09 18.50 -2.99
C TYR A 549 6.07 19.21 -4.34
N THR A 550 7.18 19.12 -5.07
CA THR A 550 7.32 19.61 -6.45
C THR A 550 7.83 18.50 -7.36
N GLU A 551 7.09 18.22 -8.43
CA GLU A 551 7.50 17.24 -9.44
C GLU A 551 8.78 17.68 -10.17
N GLU A 552 9.03 18.99 -10.27
CA GLU A 552 10.19 19.52 -10.97
C GLU A 552 11.52 19.09 -10.34
N SER A 553 11.60 19.20 -9.01
CA SER A 553 12.75 18.72 -8.27
C SER A 553 12.79 17.18 -8.23
N ALA A 554 11.65 16.50 -8.17
CA ALA A 554 11.60 15.04 -8.25
C ALA A 554 12.15 14.51 -9.60
N ILE A 555 11.91 15.22 -10.70
CA ILE A 555 12.43 14.87 -12.02
C ILE A 555 13.95 15.11 -12.10
N GLN A 556 14.42 16.26 -11.63
CA GLN A 556 15.79 16.72 -11.91
C GLN A 556 16.81 16.34 -10.85
N ASP A 557 16.38 16.11 -9.61
CA ASP A 557 17.28 15.86 -8.48
C ASP A 557 17.19 14.40 -8.05
N ALA A 558 18.32 13.68 -8.17
CA ALA A 558 18.41 12.26 -7.84
C ALA A 558 18.18 11.98 -6.35
N ASP A 559 18.50 12.96 -5.50
CA ASP A 559 18.47 12.80 -4.05
C ASP A 559 17.12 13.21 -3.46
N TYR A 560 16.26 13.88 -4.23
CA TYR A 560 14.99 14.44 -3.74
C TYR A 560 14.05 13.37 -3.16
N GLY A 561 13.97 12.18 -3.76
CA GLY A 561 13.17 11.07 -3.24
C GLY A 561 13.66 10.56 -1.88
N ASP A 562 14.99 10.48 -1.70
CA ASP A 562 15.62 10.05 -0.44
C ASP A 562 15.49 11.13 0.64
N ASP A 563 15.58 12.41 0.27
CA ASP A 563 15.29 13.54 1.16
C ASP A 563 13.83 13.52 1.62
N LEU A 564 12.88 13.27 0.70
CA LEU A 564 11.46 13.22 0.99
C LEU A 564 11.11 12.13 2.00
N ILE A 565 11.56 10.88 1.79
CA ILE A 565 11.24 9.78 2.71
C ILE A 565 11.88 10.00 4.08
N THR A 566 13.09 10.58 4.13
CA THR A 566 13.78 10.91 5.39
C THR A 566 13.05 12.01 6.17
N ILE A 567 12.57 13.05 5.48
CA ILE A 567 11.77 14.13 6.08
C ILE A 567 10.40 13.61 6.54
N HIS A 568 9.73 12.79 5.74
CA HIS A 568 8.46 12.14 6.09
C HIS A 568 8.61 11.26 7.34
N GLU A 569 9.67 10.46 7.41
CA GLU A 569 10.01 9.63 8.57
C GLU A 569 10.15 10.48 9.83
N ALA A 570 11.00 11.52 9.79
CA ALA A 570 11.25 12.39 10.94
C ALA A 570 10.00 13.16 11.38
N MET A 571 9.19 13.65 10.44
CA MET A 571 7.93 14.33 10.74
C MET A 571 6.93 13.38 11.41
N THR A 572 6.81 12.15 10.92
CA THR A 572 5.88 11.16 11.48
C THR A 572 6.28 10.74 12.89
N LEU A 573 7.58 10.57 13.16
CA LEU A 573 8.11 10.30 14.50
C LEU A 573 7.83 11.41 15.53
N THR A 574 7.52 12.63 15.09
CA THR A 574 7.07 13.69 16.02
C THR A 574 5.67 13.42 16.60
N GLY A 575 4.91 12.47 16.04
CA GLY A 575 3.52 12.21 16.38
C GLY A 575 2.52 13.15 15.69
N ALA A 576 2.98 14.06 14.83
CA ALA A 576 2.10 14.88 14.02
C ALA A 576 1.42 14.05 12.91
N ASN A 577 0.19 14.43 12.50
CA ASN A 577 -0.43 13.87 11.30
C ASN A 577 0.12 14.60 10.06
N VAL A 578 0.93 13.87 9.29
CA VAL A 578 1.72 14.38 8.17
C VAL A 578 0.94 14.24 6.87
N GLY A 579 1.12 15.18 5.96
CA GLY A 579 0.64 15.10 4.58
C GLY A 579 1.54 15.86 3.64
N TYR A 580 1.01 16.14 2.46
CA TYR A 580 1.68 16.85 1.38
C TYR A 580 0.87 18.08 0.94
N LEU A 581 1.55 19.11 0.46
CA LEU A 581 0.97 20.18 -0.36
C LEU A 581 1.78 20.28 -1.64
N THR A 582 1.07 20.23 -2.76
CA THR A 582 1.62 20.57 -4.08
C THR A 582 1.31 22.03 -4.39
N PRO A 583 2.03 22.65 -5.34
CA PRO A 583 1.66 23.94 -5.91
C PRO A 583 0.18 24.03 -6.28
N LYS A 584 -0.36 23.00 -6.92
CA LYS A 584 -1.76 22.93 -7.34
C LYS A 584 -2.71 22.95 -6.15
N ILE A 585 -2.47 22.15 -5.11
CA ILE A 585 -3.31 22.13 -3.90
C ILE A 585 -3.33 23.52 -3.23
N ILE A 586 -2.19 24.22 -3.20
CA ILE A 586 -2.10 25.56 -2.61
C ILE A 586 -2.91 26.57 -3.43
N LEU A 587 -2.74 26.58 -4.76
CA LEU A 587 -3.39 27.52 -5.67
C LEU A 587 -4.91 27.28 -5.77
N ASP A 588 -5.33 26.01 -5.79
CA ASP A 588 -6.75 25.64 -5.85
C ASP A 588 -7.43 25.72 -4.47
N HIS A 589 -6.67 25.96 -3.40
CA HIS A 589 -7.15 26.00 -2.01
C HIS A 589 -7.90 24.73 -1.57
N THR A 590 -7.54 23.56 -2.11
CA THR A 590 -8.22 22.29 -1.82
C THR A 590 -7.83 21.69 -0.48
N ALA A 591 -6.71 22.13 0.11
CA ALA A 591 -6.33 21.81 1.47
C ALA A 591 -5.54 22.95 2.13
N THR A 592 -5.55 23.00 3.46
CA THR A 592 -4.74 23.95 4.25
C THR A 592 -3.90 23.21 5.29
N CYS A 593 -2.85 23.87 5.75
CA CYS A 593 -2.09 23.46 6.93
C CYS A 593 -1.57 24.70 7.66
N GLN A 594 -1.18 24.53 8.91
CA GLN A 594 -0.60 25.60 9.71
C GLN A 594 0.92 25.72 9.52
N MET A 595 1.56 24.61 9.11
CA MET A 595 2.99 24.56 8.86
C MET A 595 3.33 23.72 7.63
N LEU A 596 4.24 24.26 6.82
CA LEU A 596 4.77 23.65 5.61
C LEU A 596 6.29 23.41 5.77
N VAL A 597 6.72 22.19 5.51
CA VAL A 597 8.14 21.80 5.49
C VAL A 597 8.57 21.66 4.04
N VAL A 598 9.55 22.46 3.63
CA VAL A 598 10.07 22.50 2.26
C VAL A 598 11.39 21.72 2.21
N PRO A 599 11.44 20.57 1.50
CA PRO A 599 12.67 19.81 1.27
C PRO A 599 13.66 20.59 0.38
N ASN A 600 14.82 20.03 0.02
CA ASN A 600 15.75 20.60 -0.96
C ASN A 600 15.11 20.68 -2.37
N ALA A 601 14.19 21.62 -2.58
CA ALA A 601 13.55 21.89 -3.86
C ALA A 601 14.48 22.73 -4.75
N LYS A 602 15.56 22.11 -5.23
CA LYS A 602 16.62 22.73 -6.04
C LYS A 602 16.13 23.23 -7.40
N TYR A 603 15.23 22.48 -8.03
CA TYR A 603 14.61 22.83 -9.31
C TYR A 603 13.13 23.11 -9.07
N ILE A 604 12.68 24.30 -9.46
CA ILE A 604 11.30 24.72 -9.23
C ILE A 604 10.84 25.64 -10.35
N SER A 605 9.58 25.54 -10.79
CA SER A 605 8.99 26.50 -11.74
C SER A 605 8.62 27.82 -11.06
N ASP A 606 8.41 28.88 -11.85
CA ASP A 606 7.93 30.15 -11.31
C ASP A 606 6.52 30.02 -10.73
N GLU A 607 5.67 29.19 -11.34
CA GLU A 607 4.33 28.88 -10.83
C GLU A 607 4.41 28.21 -9.45
N SER A 608 5.21 27.16 -9.32
CA SER A 608 5.42 26.44 -8.05
C SER A 608 6.01 27.34 -6.96
N LEU A 609 6.94 28.22 -7.34
CA LEU A 609 7.54 29.17 -6.39
C LEU A 609 6.56 30.27 -5.98
N ASN A 610 5.70 30.74 -6.89
CA ASN A 610 4.62 31.69 -6.58
C ASN A 610 3.53 31.05 -5.71
N ALA A 611 3.22 29.76 -5.91
CA ALA A 611 2.33 29.01 -5.04
C ALA A 611 2.92 28.92 -3.62
N LEU A 612 4.22 28.64 -3.49
CA LEU A 612 4.87 28.67 -2.18
C LEU A 612 4.84 30.07 -1.55
N ALA A 613 5.04 31.13 -2.34
CA ALA A 613 4.99 32.52 -1.87
C ALA A 613 3.58 32.96 -1.41
N SER A 614 2.52 32.37 -1.97
CA SER A 614 1.14 32.68 -1.57
C SER A 614 0.69 31.92 -0.31
N PHE A 615 1.47 30.95 0.15
CA PHE A 615 1.17 30.21 1.38
C PHE A 615 1.31 31.10 2.63
N THR A 616 0.25 31.19 3.42
CA THR A 616 0.16 32.12 4.58
C THR A 616 0.53 31.49 5.93
N GLY A 617 0.84 30.19 5.97
CA GLY A 617 1.23 29.48 7.19
C GLY A 617 2.72 29.63 7.52
N ASN A 618 3.18 28.89 8.53
CA ASN A 618 4.60 28.85 8.89
C ASN A 618 5.37 27.97 7.90
N VAL A 619 6.54 28.41 7.45
CA VAL A 619 7.40 27.62 6.56
C VAL A 619 8.70 27.27 7.26
N ILE A 620 9.13 26.00 7.12
CA ILE A 620 10.44 25.50 7.52
C ILE A 620 11.13 24.96 6.28
N TYR A 621 12.42 25.24 6.13
CA TYR A 621 13.23 24.75 5.02
C TYR A 621 14.22 23.70 5.54
N ILE A 622 14.22 22.52 4.95
CA ILE A 622 15.19 21.45 5.24
C ILE A 622 16.15 21.34 4.06
N GLY A 623 17.44 21.37 4.37
CA GLY A 623 18.52 21.42 3.41
C GLY A 623 19.04 22.84 3.12
N HIS A 624 19.82 22.99 2.06
CA HIS A 624 20.55 24.22 1.75
C HIS A 624 20.37 24.71 0.31
N ASP A 625 19.96 23.82 -0.59
CA ASP A 625 19.96 24.05 -2.03
C ASP A 625 18.56 24.33 -2.55
N HIS A 626 17.87 25.29 -1.95
CA HIS A 626 16.52 25.69 -2.36
C HIS A 626 16.56 26.65 -3.56
N PHE A 627 15.69 26.39 -4.55
CA PHE A 627 15.29 27.34 -5.61
C PHE A 627 16.45 27.87 -6.47
N GLN A 628 17.46 27.04 -6.72
CA GLN A 628 18.66 27.45 -7.47
C GLN A 628 18.42 27.49 -8.98
N PHE A 629 17.56 26.60 -9.48
CA PHE A 629 17.34 26.41 -10.91
C PHE A 629 15.85 26.47 -11.27
N ASP A 630 15.58 26.86 -12.52
CA ASP A 630 14.30 26.57 -13.15
C ASP A 630 14.20 25.06 -13.48
N PRO A 631 13.03 24.55 -13.92
CA PRO A 631 12.87 23.11 -14.17
C PRO A 631 13.79 22.57 -15.29
N ARG A 632 14.31 23.45 -16.16
CA ARG A 632 15.19 23.09 -17.29
C ARG A 632 16.67 23.23 -16.97
N GLY A 633 17.01 23.51 -15.71
CA GLY A 633 18.39 23.58 -15.24
C GLY A 633 19.06 24.93 -15.41
N ASN A 634 18.32 25.98 -15.82
CA ASN A 634 18.90 27.31 -15.90
C ASN A 634 19.01 27.90 -14.49
N ALA A 635 20.18 28.44 -14.17
CA ALA A 635 20.40 29.13 -12.90
C ALA A 635 19.46 30.34 -12.81
N ARG A 636 18.74 30.45 -11.69
CA ARG A 636 17.85 31.58 -11.44
C ARG A 636 18.67 32.84 -11.17
N THR A 637 18.30 33.95 -11.80
CA THR A 637 18.92 35.26 -11.57
C THR A 637 17.83 36.25 -11.10
N GLY A 638 18.18 37.14 -10.17
CA GLY A 638 17.25 38.12 -9.61
C GLY A 638 16.65 37.73 -8.25
N THR A 639 15.69 38.51 -7.79
CA THR A 639 15.04 38.34 -6.48
C THR A 639 13.93 37.29 -6.57
N LEU A 640 13.96 36.29 -5.69
CA LEU A 640 12.91 35.28 -5.58
C LEU A 640 11.67 35.87 -4.88
N PRO A 641 10.45 35.42 -5.23
CA PRO A 641 9.22 35.84 -4.54
C PRO A 641 9.12 35.27 -3.11
N VAL A 642 9.97 34.30 -2.77
CA VAL A 642 10.08 33.69 -1.44
C VAL A 642 11.36 34.16 -0.76
N THR A 643 11.25 34.64 0.48
CA THR A 643 12.41 34.95 1.34
C THR A 643 12.59 33.84 2.37
N ILE A 644 13.74 33.17 2.35
CA ILE A 644 14.07 32.13 3.34
C ILE A 644 14.59 32.82 4.61
N ASP A 645 13.87 32.69 5.72
CA ASP A 645 14.37 33.08 7.04
C ASP A 645 15.48 32.09 7.47
N PRO A 646 16.73 32.53 7.66
CA PRO A 646 17.81 31.66 8.12
C PRO A 646 17.52 30.95 9.45
N ALA A 647 16.70 31.53 10.32
CA ALA A 647 16.28 30.90 11.58
C ALA A 647 15.28 29.75 11.39
N LYS A 648 14.68 29.65 10.20
CA LYS A 648 13.75 28.59 9.78
C LYS A 648 14.36 27.63 8.76
N ARG A 649 15.68 27.71 8.54
CA ARG A 649 16.43 26.80 7.67
C ARG A 649 17.29 25.86 8.49
N PHE A 650 17.12 24.56 8.30
CA PHE A 650 17.88 23.51 8.97
C PHE A 650 18.57 22.61 7.95
N GLY A 651 19.74 22.07 8.28
CA GLY A 651 20.41 21.10 7.41
C GLY A 651 19.71 19.75 7.42
N LEU A 652 19.86 18.98 6.35
CA LEU A 652 19.53 17.56 6.35
C LEU A 652 20.44 16.83 7.35
N ARG A 653 19.86 15.98 8.18
CA ARG A 653 20.55 15.28 9.28
C ARG A 653 20.02 13.86 9.37
N GLU A 654 20.68 13.04 10.19
CA GLU A 654 20.12 11.78 10.64
C GLU A 654 18.71 11.98 11.23
N THR A 655 17.81 11.02 10.97
CA THR A 655 16.37 11.09 11.22
C THR A 655 16.04 11.48 12.65
N GLU A 656 16.72 10.91 13.66
CA GLU A 656 16.46 11.21 15.06
C GLU A 656 16.73 12.70 15.36
N MET A 657 17.90 13.21 14.95
CA MET A 657 18.24 14.62 15.13
C MET A 657 17.26 15.57 14.42
N MET A 658 16.80 15.18 13.24
CA MET A 658 15.80 15.94 12.49
C MET A 658 14.44 15.91 13.20
N THR A 659 14.03 14.77 13.73
CA THR A 659 12.79 14.60 14.51
C THR A 659 12.75 15.55 15.70
N TRP A 660 13.84 15.65 16.47
CA TRP A 660 13.95 16.58 17.60
C TRP A 660 13.81 18.04 17.18
N THR A 661 14.46 18.41 16.08
CA THR A 661 14.43 19.77 15.53
C THR A 661 13.00 20.13 15.09
N LEU A 662 12.37 19.27 14.30
CA LEU A 662 11.02 19.46 13.78
C LEU A 662 10.00 19.49 14.93
N ARG A 663 10.08 18.56 15.89
CA ARG A 663 9.20 18.56 17.06
C ARG A 663 9.24 19.87 17.83
N SER A 664 10.42 20.46 18.02
CA SER A 664 10.55 21.75 18.70
C SER A 664 9.82 22.88 17.94
N GLN A 665 9.97 22.93 16.61
CA GLN A 665 9.26 23.91 15.79
C GLN A 665 7.75 23.66 15.78
N PHE A 666 7.33 22.41 15.71
CA PHE A 666 5.92 22.00 15.70
C PHE A 666 5.25 22.33 17.04
N GLY A 667 5.93 22.07 18.15
CA GLY A 667 5.45 22.43 19.49
C GLY A 667 5.31 23.95 19.66
N SER A 668 6.29 24.72 19.18
CA SER A 668 6.25 26.19 19.24
C SER A 668 5.10 26.80 18.41
N ALA A 669 4.71 26.12 17.33
CA ALA A 669 3.58 26.50 16.49
C ALA A 669 2.23 25.93 16.95
N GLY A 670 2.20 25.07 17.99
CA GLY A 670 0.96 24.48 18.50
C GLY A 670 0.32 23.45 17.56
N VAL A 671 1.10 22.80 16.69
CA VAL A 671 0.60 21.83 15.68
C VAL A 671 0.79 20.36 16.08
N LEU A 672 1.38 20.10 17.24
CA LEU A 672 1.48 18.74 17.80
C LEU A 672 0.14 18.28 18.40
N PRO A 673 -0.12 16.97 18.47
CA PRO A 673 -1.29 16.45 19.16
C PRO A 673 -1.30 16.84 20.65
N GLU A 674 -2.49 17.05 21.21
CA GLU A 674 -2.66 17.42 22.62
C GLU A 674 -2.13 16.38 23.60
N ILE A 675 -2.21 15.10 23.22
CA ILE A 675 -1.69 13.98 24.00
C ILE A 675 -0.45 13.45 23.29
N VAL A 676 0.62 13.27 24.07
CA VAL A 676 1.89 12.73 23.60
C VAL A 676 2.28 11.51 24.42
N ALA A 677 2.96 10.56 23.78
CA ALA A 677 3.68 9.49 24.45
C ALA A 677 5.12 9.95 24.73
N ILE A 678 5.61 9.69 25.94
CA ILE A 678 7.03 9.85 26.29
C ILE A 678 7.55 8.56 26.91
N ASN A 679 8.82 8.24 26.70
CA ASN A 679 9.48 7.14 27.40
C ASN A 679 9.54 7.45 28.91
N ARG A 680 9.12 6.50 29.74
CA ARG A 680 8.99 6.68 31.19
C ARG A 680 10.33 6.91 31.88
N ALA A 681 11.38 6.22 31.44
CA ALA A 681 12.70 6.27 32.05
C ALA A 681 13.50 7.51 31.63
N THR A 682 13.48 7.85 30.34
CA THR A 682 14.31 8.94 29.79
C THR A 682 13.58 10.27 29.70
N GLY A 683 12.24 10.26 29.70
CA GLY A 683 11.42 11.44 29.42
C GLY A 683 11.48 11.92 27.97
N ALA A 684 12.19 11.20 27.10
CA ALA A 684 12.33 11.49 25.68
C ALA A 684 11.13 10.96 24.86
N LEU A 685 11.12 11.26 23.57
CA LEU A 685 10.21 10.59 22.64
C LEU A 685 10.53 9.08 22.58
N PRO A 686 9.52 8.20 22.59
CA PRO A 686 9.71 6.79 22.34
C PRO A 686 9.85 6.57 20.84
N MET A 687 11.08 6.66 20.32
CA MET A 687 11.36 6.52 18.89
C MET A 687 10.84 5.17 18.37
N GLY A 688 10.05 5.21 17.30
CA GLY A 688 9.36 4.04 16.74
C GLY A 688 7.96 3.76 17.32
N VAL A 689 7.51 4.45 18.39
CA VAL A 689 6.09 4.41 18.78
C VAL A 689 5.35 5.49 18.01
N LEU A 690 4.69 5.08 16.93
CA LEU A 690 3.88 5.97 16.11
C LEU A 690 2.52 6.17 16.76
N ILE A 691 2.06 7.43 16.80
CA ILE A 691 0.82 7.80 17.45
C ILE A 691 -0.14 8.54 16.52
N ARG A 692 -1.43 8.30 16.72
CA ARG A 692 -2.53 9.12 16.20
C ARG A 692 -3.49 9.40 17.34
N VAL A 693 -3.98 10.64 17.43
CA VAL A 693 -4.88 11.09 18.50
C VAL A 693 -6.04 11.84 17.87
N ALA A 694 -7.27 11.48 18.23
CA ALA A 694 -8.48 12.19 17.82
C ALA A 694 -9.34 12.53 19.04
N ALA A 695 -9.86 13.75 19.09
CA ALA A 695 -10.87 14.12 20.07
C ALA A 695 -12.21 13.47 19.71
N ILE A 696 -12.88 12.89 20.71
CA ILE A 696 -14.25 12.37 20.61
C ILE A 696 -15.21 13.45 21.09
N ASP A 697 -14.98 13.95 22.31
CA ASP A 697 -15.79 14.96 23.01
C ASP A 697 -14.88 15.82 23.90
N ASN A 698 -15.43 16.82 24.59
CA ASN A 698 -14.67 17.67 25.52
C ASN A 698 -13.92 16.84 26.58
N GLY A 699 -12.60 16.80 26.47
CA GLY A 699 -11.71 16.08 27.39
C GLY A 699 -11.65 14.56 27.18
N GLN A 700 -12.29 14.02 26.14
CA GLN A 700 -12.24 12.61 25.74
C GLN A 700 -11.51 12.44 24.39
N TYR A 701 -10.54 11.54 24.37
CA TYR A 701 -9.75 11.25 23.18
C TYR A 701 -9.71 9.76 22.92
N ILE A 702 -9.53 9.41 21.66
CA ILE A 702 -9.04 8.11 21.25
C ILE A 702 -7.63 8.25 20.71
N MET A 703 -6.81 7.25 20.99
CA MET A 703 -5.43 7.23 20.59
C MET A 703 -5.04 5.84 20.10
N SER A 704 -4.38 5.78 18.94
CA SER A 704 -3.70 4.57 18.48
C SER A 704 -2.20 4.71 18.69
N LEU A 705 -1.59 3.64 19.19
CA LEU A 705 -0.16 3.48 19.40
C LEU A 705 0.29 2.24 18.63
N VAL A 706 1.31 2.39 17.79
CA VAL A 706 1.95 1.28 17.07
C VAL A 706 3.44 1.33 17.34
N ASN A 707 3.98 0.31 18.00
CA ASN A 707 5.42 0.21 18.20
C ASN A 707 6.07 -0.45 16.98
N THR A 708 6.66 0.34 16.10
CA THR A 708 7.38 -0.15 14.92
C THR A 708 8.86 -0.45 15.20
N SER A 709 9.38 -0.14 16.40
CA SER A 709 10.76 -0.44 16.77
C SER A 709 10.96 -1.92 17.11
N VAL A 710 12.21 -2.38 17.04
CA VAL A 710 12.60 -3.75 17.47
C VAL A 710 12.57 -3.95 18.99
N ASP A 711 12.48 -2.87 19.76
CA ASP A 711 12.55 -2.88 21.21
C ASP A 711 11.17 -2.70 21.86
N GLU A 712 11.00 -3.28 23.05
CA GLU A 712 9.88 -2.93 23.93
C GLU A 712 10.00 -1.47 24.40
N GLN A 713 8.87 -0.77 24.44
CA GLN A 713 8.80 0.63 24.85
C GLN A 713 7.96 0.75 26.12
N ASP A 714 8.53 1.34 27.17
CA ASP A 714 7.81 1.72 28.38
C ASP A 714 7.48 3.22 28.35
N ILE A 715 6.21 3.55 28.19
CA ILE A 715 5.73 4.91 27.98
C ILE A 715 4.80 5.41 29.09
N VAL A 716 4.62 6.73 29.09
CA VAL A 716 3.55 7.42 29.81
C VAL A 716 2.90 8.44 28.88
N LEU A 717 1.58 8.53 28.95
CA LEU A 717 0.80 9.50 28.20
C LEU A 717 0.73 10.82 28.96
N LYS A 718 0.92 11.93 28.26
CA LYS A 718 0.84 13.27 28.84
C LYS A 718 0.01 14.22 28.00
N ARG A 719 -0.78 15.05 28.68
CA ARG A 719 -1.45 16.24 28.13
C ARG A 719 -0.91 17.46 28.86
N ASN A 720 -0.41 18.45 28.13
CA ASN A 720 0.19 19.68 28.72
C ASN A 720 1.24 19.39 29.82
N GLY A 721 2.04 18.34 29.63
CA GLY A 721 3.07 17.91 30.59
C GLY A 721 2.57 17.10 31.79
N ILE A 722 1.26 17.00 31.98
CA ILE A 722 0.62 16.25 33.08
C ILE A 722 0.30 14.84 32.59
N ARG A 723 0.59 13.84 33.43
CA ARG A 723 0.24 12.44 33.15
C ARG A 723 -1.28 12.29 33.04
N VAL A 724 -1.71 11.55 32.03
CA VAL A 724 -3.11 11.14 31.85
C VAL A 724 -3.16 9.62 31.79
N ASP A 725 -4.21 9.04 32.37
CA ASP A 725 -4.45 7.60 32.29
C ASP A 725 -5.33 7.29 31.07
N ALA A 726 -5.23 6.06 30.59
CA ALA A 726 -5.99 5.59 29.44
C ALA A 726 -6.52 4.18 29.70
N GLU A 727 -7.63 3.85 29.05
CA GLU A 727 -8.24 2.53 29.07
C GLU A 727 -8.02 1.85 27.72
N ASN A 728 -7.66 0.56 27.73
CA ASN A 728 -7.54 -0.23 26.53
C ASN A 728 -8.90 -0.36 25.84
N ILE A 729 -8.93 -0.19 24.53
CA ILE A 729 -10.08 -0.49 23.66
C ILE A 729 -9.87 -1.84 22.96
N THR A 730 -8.62 -2.14 22.56
CA THR A 730 -8.22 -3.41 21.96
C THR A 730 -7.48 -4.31 22.95
N GLY A 731 -7.64 -5.63 22.83
CA GLY A 731 -6.98 -6.62 23.68
C GLY A 731 -7.72 -6.85 24.99
N GLU A 732 -7.55 -5.95 25.95
CA GLU A 732 -8.19 -6.01 27.28
C GLU A 732 -9.17 -4.83 27.46
N GLU A 733 -10.27 -4.82 26.72
CA GLU A 733 -11.20 -3.67 26.69
C GLU A 733 -11.65 -3.26 28.10
N GLY A 734 -11.45 -1.99 28.45
CA GLY A 734 -11.80 -1.40 29.75
C GLY A 734 -10.76 -1.54 30.86
N THR A 735 -9.63 -2.22 30.64
CA THR A 735 -8.52 -2.22 31.61
C THR A 735 -7.65 -0.99 31.45
N LEU A 736 -6.96 -0.59 32.52
CA LEU A 736 -5.99 0.52 32.46
C LEU A 736 -4.81 0.13 31.56
N PHE A 737 -4.45 1.02 30.63
CA PHE A 737 -3.24 0.89 29.84
C PHE A 737 -2.00 1.09 30.72
N ASP A 738 -1.15 0.07 30.78
CA ASP A 738 0.02 0.02 31.68
C ASP A 738 1.25 0.76 31.14
N GLY A 739 1.20 1.18 29.88
CA GLY A 739 2.27 1.90 29.18
C GLY A 739 3.33 0.99 28.56
N VAL A 740 3.23 -0.34 28.65
CA VAL A 740 4.21 -1.26 28.07
C VAL A 740 3.75 -1.67 26.67
N LEU A 741 4.62 -1.44 25.68
CA LEU A 741 4.39 -1.75 24.28
C LEU A 741 5.53 -2.64 23.76
N PRO A 742 5.33 -3.96 23.66
CA PRO A 742 6.25 -4.84 22.95
C PRO A 742 6.51 -4.38 21.51
N SER A 743 7.61 -4.84 20.91
CA SER A 743 7.87 -4.64 19.48
C SER A 743 6.67 -5.13 18.66
N LEU A 744 6.26 -4.36 17.64
CA LEU A 744 5.10 -4.61 16.77
C LEU A 744 3.73 -4.51 17.45
N GLU A 745 3.66 -4.17 18.74
CA GLU A 745 2.38 -4.08 19.44
C GLU A 745 1.52 -2.93 18.90
N VAL A 746 0.21 -3.20 18.77
CA VAL A 746 -0.83 -2.23 18.43
C VAL A 746 -1.80 -2.08 19.59
N ARG A 747 -1.95 -0.85 20.08
CA ARG A 747 -2.95 -0.49 21.09
C ARG A 747 -3.85 0.62 20.58
N LEU A 748 -5.15 0.42 20.72
CA LEU A 748 -6.16 1.48 20.67
C LEU A 748 -6.60 1.75 22.11
N VAL A 749 -6.55 3.01 22.54
CA VAL A 749 -6.87 3.40 23.93
C VAL A 749 -7.80 4.62 23.96
N LYS A 750 -8.65 4.67 24.99
CA LYS A 750 -9.47 5.83 25.33
C LYS A 750 -8.76 6.64 26.42
N VAL A 751 -8.60 7.93 26.22
CA VAL A 751 -8.01 8.84 27.22
C VAL A 751 -9.10 9.76 27.75
N GLN A 752 -9.30 9.74 29.06
CA GLN A 752 -10.16 10.70 29.76
C GLN A 752 -9.28 11.69 30.50
N THR A 753 -9.52 12.98 30.27
CA THR A 753 -8.79 14.04 30.96
C THR A 753 -9.74 14.81 31.87
N SER A 754 -9.29 15.21 33.06
CA SER A 754 -10.00 16.20 33.87
C SER A 754 -9.90 17.56 33.18
N GLN A 755 -10.99 18.33 33.20
CA GLN A 755 -11.03 19.68 32.63
C GLN A 755 -9.99 20.61 33.25
#